data_AF-A0A836HNX8-F1
#
_entry.id   AF-A0A836HNX8-F1
#
_cell.length_a   1.000
_cell.length_b   1.000
_cell.length_c   1.000
_cell.angle_alpha   90.00
_cell.angle_beta   90.00
_cell.angle_gamma   90.00
#
_symmetry.space_group_name_H-M   'P 1'
#
loop_
_entity.id
_entity.type
_entity.pdbx_description
1 polymer ?
#
loop_
_entity_poly.entity_id
_entity_poly.type
_entity_poly.pdbx_seq_one_letter_code
_entity_poly.pdbx_strand_id
1 'polypeptide(L)'
;MIGCALQILVSAGLTFVAFLLFNCLADSAHARGNVAASHTDAAGNTDVFSRQVRAELEQLGVASAPPAAGSVQSAPPPAEKTPSPAPTAAAAEAVPAAAAAAEILIAYATQSQNSLALAHKLFSVITAQIHTSPMRTTEAAVCPLVRVMEMREEDSNGSGATDVASGGRLGSKNVCRVDTLLEENRYALIIFIASTYTDGLAPPRSRVFEAMLRDAFEDHRVPRNALGRKRFAVFGLGDIAYGEARFNAFAKNLHEWCRGLGAPPFVVPPVYATESKAQSLFRIFSTALLKWVSRATFHSDGTVTVQKKSEVAVTGSAAAGATGVRSRRPRSVAATATANASMTSAAAGEALGNEGLSCACQQSSGQSCRNGAGAGGEENCGCCETEPARNGVAASKSDDDDDDANAENDSMDDVEDLVWDGTDDADFDINKDPNELPELIYPKLRQSLEKQGYRLVGTHSGVKLCRWTKSMLRGRGGCYKHTFYNINSSQCMEMTPSLACANKCIFCWRHHTNPVSRHFRWKQDPPELLIAQGMAGHYQMIKQMRGVPGVTPERLAAAMQIRHCALSLVGEPIMYPQINRFCALLHQQHISSFMVTNAQFPEQLRDLQPVVQLYLSIDAPTPEELKRIDRPLFEDYWDRCLSCVKELAKKRQRTVFRLTLVNQYNTDNVKAYADLVEMGQPDFIEVKGVTYCGTSPSSTLNMKDNVPRHDQVMGFCKALCAELASRHPHYRTPQMDRDEEGGDDVIVIPAEERDRPYHVACEHEHSCCVLIALDKFFFEGRWHTWIDYERFYDLVESGRTDFTSLDYAAVTPAWATCNSNEKGFDPEQTRVVRKNGRPTIVTASC
;
A
#
# COMPACT_ATOMS: atom_id res chain seq x y z
N MET A 1 -37.71 40.80 -9.89
CA MET A 1 -36.64 40.08 -10.63
C MET A 1 -36.69 38.59 -10.34
N ILE A 2 -36.35 38.12 -9.12
CA ILE A 2 -36.38 36.68 -8.77
C ILE A 2 -37.81 36.09 -8.87
N GLY A 3 -38.83 36.81 -8.36
CA GLY A 3 -40.23 36.39 -8.50
C GLY A 3 -40.67 36.21 -9.96
N CYS A 4 -40.33 37.16 -10.85
CA CYS A 4 -40.62 37.02 -12.29
C CYS A 4 -39.91 35.82 -12.92
N ALA A 5 -38.66 35.53 -12.54
CA ALA A 5 -37.92 34.38 -13.06
C ALA A 5 -38.56 33.06 -12.61
N LEU A 6 -38.99 32.95 -11.34
CA LEU A 6 -39.72 31.78 -10.84
C LEU A 6 -41.07 31.62 -11.55
N GLN A 7 -41.77 32.71 -11.81
CA GLN A 7 -43.09 32.68 -12.48
C GLN A 7 -42.99 32.27 -13.94
N ILE A 8 -41.92 32.67 -14.65
CA ILE A 8 -41.63 32.22 -16.02
C ILE A 8 -41.32 30.71 -16.02
N LEU A 9 -40.50 30.22 -15.07
CA LEU A 9 -40.16 28.80 -14.97
C LEU A 9 -41.37 27.92 -14.65
N VAL A 10 -42.25 28.38 -13.75
CA VAL A 10 -43.50 27.68 -13.43
C VAL A 10 -44.45 27.69 -14.62
N SER A 11 -44.59 28.82 -15.31
CA SER A 11 -45.44 28.93 -16.52
C SER A 11 -44.90 28.10 -17.69
N ALA A 12 -43.60 27.79 -17.72
CA ALA A 12 -42.96 26.90 -18.67
C ALA A 12 -42.99 25.41 -18.25
N GLY A 13 -43.69 25.06 -17.16
CA GLY A 13 -43.83 23.68 -16.67
C GLY A 13 -42.61 23.12 -15.92
N LEU A 14 -41.62 23.96 -15.60
CA LEU A 14 -40.36 23.57 -14.94
C LEU A 14 -40.40 23.82 -13.43
N THR A 15 -41.45 23.33 -12.76
CA THR A 15 -41.75 23.59 -11.35
C THR A 15 -40.65 23.08 -10.40
N PHE A 16 -39.99 21.97 -10.73
CA PHE A 16 -38.90 21.40 -9.93
C PHE A 16 -37.62 22.25 -10.01
N VAL A 17 -37.33 22.83 -11.19
CA VAL A 17 -36.17 23.72 -11.37
C VAL A 17 -36.40 25.04 -10.64
N ALA A 18 -37.62 25.58 -10.67
CA ALA A 18 -37.98 26.75 -9.87
C ALA A 18 -37.79 26.49 -8.36
N PHE A 19 -38.16 25.31 -7.87
CA PHE A 19 -37.97 24.91 -6.48
C PHE A 19 -36.49 24.80 -6.08
N LEU A 20 -35.64 24.24 -6.94
CA LEU A 20 -34.19 24.16 -6.68
C LEU A 20 -33.52 25.53 -6.68
N LEU A 21 -33.90 26.40 -7.63
CA LEU A 21 -33.39 27.78 -7.71
C LEU A 21 -33.79 28.60 -6.47
N PHE A 22 -35.00 28.38 -5.94
CA PHE A 22 -35.45 28.99 -4.70
C PHE A 22 -34.60 28.55 -3.49
N ASN A 23 -34.36 27.24 -3.31
CA ASN A 23 -33.56 26.74 -2.19
C ASN A 23 -32.12 27.27 -2.23
N CYS A 24 -31.50 27.30 -3.41
CA CYS A 24 -30.16 27.88 -3.60
C CYS A 24 -30.08 29.37 -3.24
N LEU A 25 -31.14 30.13 -3.55
CA LEU A 25 -31.21 31.57 -3.24
C LEU A 25 -31.53 31.84 -1.77
N ALA A 26 -32.35 30.99 -1.13
CA ALA A 26 -32.63 31.04 0.30
C ALA A 26 -31.37 30.77 1.13
N ASP A 27 -30.57 29.77 0.73
CA ASP A 27 -29.29 29.47 1.38
C ASP A 27 -28.26 30.59 1.19
N SER A 28 -28.24 31.24 0.02
CA SER A 28 -27.37 32.39 -0.25
C SER A 28 -27.77 33.65 0.53
N ALA A 29 -29.06 33.84 0.84
CA ALA A 29 -29.53 34.96 1.67
C ALA A 29 -29.16 34.76 3.15
N HIS A 30 -29.15 33.52 3.64
CA HIS A 30 -28.67 33.20 4.99
C HIS A 30 -27.15 33.43 5.16
N ALA A 31 -26.37 33.30 4.08
CA ALA A 31 -24.92 33.48 4.10
C ALA A 31 -24.43 34.94 4.00
N ARG A 32 -25.28 35.91 3.64
CA ARG A 32 -24.88 37.33 3.41
C ARG A 32 -25.47 38.35 4.40
N GLY A 33 -25.93 37.92 5.57
CA GLY A 33 -26.40 38.82 6.62
C GLY A 33 -25.26 39.39 7.49
N ASN A 34 -24.36 40.21 6.94
CA ASN A 34 -23.40 40.96 7.76
C ASN A 34 -22.97 42.29 7.13
N VAL A 35 -23.89 43.25 6.94
CA VAL A 35 -23.58 44.70 6.80
C VAL A 35 -24.73 45.57 7.35
N ALA A 36 -24.38 46.36 8.38
CA ALA A 36 -24.90 47.66 8.86
C ALA A 36 -26.40 48.06 8.82
N ALA A 37 -26.91 48.29 10.04
CA ALA A 37 -27.67 49.45 10.56
C ALA A 37 -29.19 49.66 10.28
N SER A 38 -29.86 49.83 11.42
CA SER A 38 -30.98 50.75 11.71
C SER A 38 -32.31 50.59 10.95
N HIS A 39 -33.24 49.87 11.56
CA HIS A 39 -34.55 50.38 12.01
C HIS A 39 -35.24 49.24 12.79
N THR A 40 -35.31 49.38 14.11
CA THR A 40 -36.02 48.45 14.99
C THR A 40 -37.44 48.94 15.21
N ASP A 41 -38.43 48.19 14.72
CA ASP A 41 -39.81 48.28 15.20
C ASP A 41 -40.03 47.31 16.38
N ALA A 42 -40.96 47.71 17.25
CA ALA A 42 -41.13 47.29 18.65
C ALA A 42 -41.51 45.81 18.92
N ALA A 43 -41.27 44.89 17.99
CA ALA A 43 -41.54 43.45 18.18
C ALA A 43 -40.39 42.51 17.78
N GLY A 44 -39.21 43.03 17.40
CA GLY A 44 -37.98 42.23 17.33
C GLY A 44 -38.03 40.96 16.49
N ASN A 45 -38.66 40.98 15.31
CA ASN A 45 -38.78 39.80 14.44
C ASN A 45 -38.19 40.09 13.04
N THR A 46 -37.00 39.58 12.74
CA THR A 46 -36.34 39.70 11.43
C THR A 46 -36.73 38.53 10.52
N ASP A 47 -37.99 38.46 10.09
CA ASP A 47 -38.38 37.50 9.05
C ASP A 47 -39.70 37.89 8.34
N VAL A 48 -39.70 39.07 7.69
CA VAL A 48 -40.85 39.55 6.90
C VAL A 48 -40.79 39.01 5.46
N PHE A 49 -39.59 38.91 4.88
CA PHE A 49 -39.38 38.50 3.49
C PHE A 49 -39.79 37.04 3.23
N SER A 50 -39.43 36.12 4.12
CA SER A 50 -39.69 34.68 3.94
C SER A 50 -41.18 34.32 4.10
N ARG A 51 -41.97 35.12 4.83
CA ARG A 51 -43.41 34.91 4.99
C ARG A 51 -44.20 35.40 3.79
N GLN A 52 -43.81 36.52 3.20
CA GLN A 52 -44.49 37.09 2.05
C GLN A 52 -44.32 36.21 0.80
N VAL A 53 -43.14 35.62 0.63
CA VAL A 53 -42.86 34.68 -0.47
C VAL A 53 -43.53 33.32 -0.26
N ARG A 54 -43.69 32.84 0.99
CA ARG A 54 -44.48 31.63 1.28
C ARG A 54 -45.97 31.81 0.95
N ALA A 55 -46.53 32.97 1.26
CA ALA A 55 -47.93 33.27 0.97
C ALA A 55 -48.22 33.35 -0.54
N GLU A 56 -47.29 33.88 -1.34
CA GLU A 56 -47.41 33.88 -2.81
C GLU A 56 -47.29 32.45 -3.40
N LEU A 57 -46.48 31.58 -2.81
CA LEU A 57 -46.32 30.20 -3.27
C LEU A 57 -47.52 29.29 -2.94
N GLU A 58 -48.21 29.55 -1.82
CA GLU A 58 -49.50 28.91 -1.51
C GLU A 58 -50.61 29.34 -2.49
N GLN A 59 -50.62 30.61 -2.91
CA GLN A 59 -51.54 31.08 -3.96
C GLN A 59 -51.25 30.47 -5.34
N LEU A 60 -50.02 30.00 -5.58
CA LEU A 60 -49.60 29.37 -6.84
C LEU A 60 -49.75 27.82 -6.84
N GLY A 61 -50.31 27.24 -5.78
CA GLY A 61 -50.70 25.82 -5.75
C GLY A 61 -49.54 24.81 -5.66
N VAL A 62 -48.36 25.25 -5.24
CA VAL A 62 -47.17 24.38 -5.13
C VAL A 62 -46.98 23.91 -3.69
N ALA A 63 -47.92 23.11 -3.17
CA ALA A 63 -47.71 22.40 -1.91
C ALA A 63 -48.47 21.06 -1.83
N SER A 64 -47.70 20.01 -1.51
CA SER A 64 -48.04 18.67 -1.01
C SER A 64 -48.16 17.51 -2.03
N ALA A 65 -47.35 16.48 -1.79
CA ALA A 65 -47.54 15.09 -2.20
C ALA A 65 -47.41 14.20 -0.92
N PRO A 66 -48.02 12.99 -0.89
CA PRO A 66 -48.82 12.51 0.25
C PRO A 66 -48.10 11.58 1.25
N PRO A 67 -48.71 11.30 2.44
CA PRO A 67 -48.13 10.45 3.47
C PRO A 67 -48.48 8.96 3.30
N ALA A 68 -47.58 8.09 3.77
CA ALA A 68 -47.78 6.64 3.86
C ALA A 68 -48.68 6.27 5.06
N ALA A 69 -49.68 5.41 4.82
CA ALA A 69 -50.42 4.64 5.81
C ALA A 69 -49.82 3.22 5.88
N GLY A 70 -49.81 2.46 6.98
CA GLY A 70 -50.50 2.62 8.25
C GLY A 70 -49.96 1.70 9.35
N SER A 71 -50.58 1.84 10.51
CA SER A 71 -50.22 1.50 11.88
C SER A 71 -50.72 0.11 12.37
N VAL A 72 -49.91 -0.60 13.19
CA VAL A 72 -50.10 -0.92 14.63
C VAL A 72 -50.74 -2.28 14.98
N GLN A 73 -50.07 -3.00 15.90
CA GLN A 73 -50.54 -3.67 17.14
C GLN A 73 -49.37 -4.55 17.65
N SER A 74 -48.95 -4.63 18.92
CA SER A 74 -49.69 -4.75 20.18
C SER A 74 -48.72 -4.71 21.38
N ALA A 75 -49.24 -4.40 22.57
CA ALA A 75 -48.80 -4.87 23.89
C ALA A 75 -50.09 -5.08 24.72
N PRO A 76 -50.21 -6.04 25.67
CA PRO A 76 -49.47 -6.06 26.95
C PRO A 76 -49.27 -7.50 27.54
N PRO A 77 -49.11 -7.69 28.87
CA PRO A 77 -47.89 -7.96 29.64
C PRO A 77 -47.68 -9.44 30.06
N PRO A 78 -46.52 -9.85 30.64
CA PRO A 78 -46.37 -11.21 31.17
C PRO A 78 -46.70 -11.31 32.66
N ALA A 79 -47.40 -12.40 33.01
CA ALA A 79 -47.67 -12.86 34.36
C ALA A 79 -46.83 -14.11 34.71
N GLU A 80 -46.43 -14.14 35.98
CA GLU A 80 -45.91 -15.18 36.87
C GLU A 80 -46.00 -16.72 36.56
N LYS A 81 -45.00 -17.43 37.14
CA LYS A 81 -44.92 -18.82 37.68
C LYS A 81 -44.17 -19.93 36.90
N THR A 82 -42.93 -20.21 37.37
CA THR A 82 -42.30 -21.48 37.85
C THR A 82 -42.92 -22.87 37.54
N PRO A 83 -42.23 -24.01 37.78
CA PRO A 83 -40.85 -24.45 37.45
C PRO A 83 -40.79 -25.96 36.99
N SER A 84 -39.65 -26.47 36.48
CA SER A 84 -39.37 -27.94 36.44
C SER A 84 -37.90 -28.26 36.08
N PRO A 85 -37.39 -29.51 36.26
CA PRO A 85 -36.38 -29.80 37.28
C PRO A 85 -35.03 -30.32 36.72
N ALA A 86 -34.09 -30.47 37.64
CA ALA A 86 -32.69 -30.87 37.47
C ALA A 86 -32.45 -32.25 36.82
N PRO A 87 -31.18 -32.52 36.47
CA PRO A 87 -30.56 -33.77 36.91
C PRO A 87 -29.24 -33.55 37.69
N THR A 88 -29.27 -34.07 38.92
CA THR A 88 -28.26 -34.88 39.62
C THR A 88 -26.75 -34.74 39.37
N ALA A 89 -26.10 -34.42 40.48
CA ALA A 89 -24.71 -34.54 40.91
C ALA A 89 -23.83 -35.69 40.36
N ALA A 90 -22.55 -35.37 40.18
CA ALA A 90 -21.44 -36.24 40.59
C ALA A 90 -20.17 -35.45 40.93
N ALA A 91 -19.63 -35.78 42.11
CA ALA A 91 -18.24 -35.69 42.58
C ALA A 91 -17.58 -34.32 42.84
N ALA A 92 -17.24 -34.14 44.11
CA ALA A 92 -16.43 -33.06 44.67
C ALA A 92 -14.94 -33.20 44.30
N GLU A 93 -14.32 -32.10 43.89
CA GLU A 93 -12.87 -31.90 43.94
C GLU A 93 -12.55 -30.59 44.68
N ALA A 94 -11.35 -30.59 45.27
CA ALA A 94 -10.88 -29.76 46.37
C ALA A 94 -11.04 -28.23 46.20
N VAL A 95 -11.26 -27.55 47.33
CA VAL A 95 -11.15 -26.09 47.47
C VAL A 95 -9.69 -25.67 47.25
N PRO A 96 -9.34 -24.88 46.21
CA PRO A 96 -8.02 -24.28 46.11
C PRO A 96 -7.95 -23.01 46.95
N ALA A 97 -6.77 -22.78 47.50
CA ALA A 97 -6.40 -21.65 48.34
C ALA A 97 -6.80 -20.28 47.74
N ALA A 98 -7.05 -19.33 48.64
CA ALA A 98 -7.40 -17.94 48.34
C ALA A 98 -6.63 -17.37 47.13
N ALA A 99 -7.39 -16.93 46.13
CA ALA A 99 -6.89 -16.39 44.88
C ALA A 99 -5.86 -15.26 45.10
N ALA A 100 -4.62 -15.49 44.67
CA ALA A 100 -3.59 -14.46 44.61
C ALA A 100 -3.96 -13.48 43.47
N ALA A 101 -4.07 -12.19 43.78
CA ALA A 101 -4.36 -11.17 42.78
C ALA A 101 -3.28 -11.17 41.68
N ALA A 102 -3.68 -11.08 40.41
CA ALA A 102 -2.77 -10.87 39.29
C ALA A 102 -2.03 -9.54 39.46
N GLU A 103 -0.69 -9.57 39.50
CA GLU A 103 0.16 -8.39 39.64
C GLU A 103 0.81 -7.97 38.30
N ILE A 104 1.14 -6.69 38.17
CA ILE A 104 1.98 -6.14 37.09
C ILE A 104 3.39 -5.93 37.63
N LEU A 105 4.39 -6.51 36.98
CA LEU A 105 5.80 -6.35 37.32
C LEU A 105 6.49 -5.39 36.36
N ILE A 106 7.20 -4.40 36.89
CA ILE A 106 8.15 -3.57 36.15
C ILE A 106 9.56 -3.98 36.61
N ALA A 107 10.25 -4.77 35.78
CA ALA A 107 11.58 -5.28 36.05
C ALA A 107 12.63 -4.40 35.36
N TYR A 108 13.60 -3.86 36.09
CA TYR A 108 14.62 -2.98 35.52
C TYR A 108 16.04 -3.51 35.70
N ALA A 109 16.91 -3.20 34.74
CA ALA A 109 18.36 -3.37 34.82
C ALA A 109 19.02 -2.05 34.45
N THR A 110 19.90 -1.55 35.31
CA THR A 110 20.50 -0.22 35.12
C THR A 110 21.97 -0.19 35.50
N GLN A 111 22.72 0.64 34.78
CA GLN A 111 24.10 1.03 35.14
C GLN A 111 24.13 2.43 35.78
N SER A 112 23.34 3.38 35.25
CA SER A 112 23.45 4.82 35.51
C SER A 112 22.13 5.46 36.00
N GLN A 113 21.31 4.71 36.74
CA GLN A 113 19.99 5.13 37.27
C GLN A 113 18.91 5.47 36.23
N ASN A 114 19.24 5.60 34.95
CA ASN A 114 18.30 5.96 33.89
C ASN A 114 17.12 4.97 33.77
N SER A 115 17.38 3.65 33.72
CA SER A 115 16.31 2.64 33.66
C SER A 115 15.45 2.65 34.92
N LEU A 116 16.04 2.92 36.09
CA LEU A 116 15.29 3.01 37.35
C LEU A 116 14.35 4.22 37.33
N ALA A 117 14.83 5.38 36.89
CA ALA A 117 14.00 6.58 36.75
C ALA A 117 12.83 6.35 35.80
N LEU A 118 13.07 5.68 34.66
CA LEU A 118 12.01 5.29 33.73
C LEU A 118 11.04 4.28 34.34
N ALA A 119 11.52 3.30 35.11
CA ALA A 119 10.67 2.33 35.80
C ALA A 119 9.73 2.98 36.82
N HIS A 120 10.23 3.91 37.65
CA HIS A 120 9.40 4.66 38.59
C HIS A 120 8.42 5.59 37.88
N LYS A 121 8.84 6.23 36.79
CA LYS A 121 7.93 7.03 35.95
C LYS A 121 6.79 6.17 35.42
N LEU A 122 7.09 4.98 34.91
CA LEU A 122 6.08 4.06 34.40
C LEU A 122 5.13 3.58 35.51
N PHE A 123 5.69 3.22 36.67
CA PHE A 123 4.93 2.84 37.85
C PHE A 123 3.89 3.90 38.24
N SER A 124 4.30 5.18 38.29
CA SER A 124 3.39 6.28 38.64
C SER A 124 2.24 6.39 37.65
N VAL A 125 2.50 6.24 36.35
CA VAL A 125 1.47 6.44 35.32
C VAL A 125 0.52 5.25 35.22
N ILE A 126 1.05 4.02 35.30
CA ILE A 126 0.21 2.80 35.31
C ILE A 126 -0.68 2.77 36.55
N THR A 127 -0.12 3.09 37.73
CA THR A 127 -0.87 3.12 38.99
C THR A 127 -2.00 4.14 38.94
N ALA A 128 -1.75 5.35 38.43
CA ALA A 128 -2.78 6.37 38.25
C ALA A 128 -3.90 5.93 37.29
N GLN A 129 -3.55 5.25 36.19
CA GLN A 129 -4.51 4.75 35.20
C GLN A 129 -5.41 3.65 35.75
N ILE A 130 -4.86 2.75 36.57
CA ILE A 130 -5.60 1.66 37.20
C ILE A 130 -6.61 2.21 38.23
N HIS A 131 -6.22 3.21 39.02
CA HIS A 131 -7.09 3.80 40.06
C HIS A 131 -8.18 4.73 39.52
N THR A 132 -8.07 5.19 38.27
CA THR A 132 -9.04 6.10 37.63
C THR A 132 -10.09 5.37 36.77
N SER A 133 -9.96 4.06 36.56
CA SER A 133 -10.96 3.27 35.83
C SER A 133 -12.09 2.81 36.76
N PRO A 134 -13.38 3.05 36.41
CA PRO A 134 -14.50 2.52 37.18
C PRO A 134 -14.49 0.98 37.17
N MET A 135 -14.57 0.36 38.34
CA MET A 135 -14.62 -1.11 38.48
C MET A 135 -15.75 -1.67 37.62
N ARG A 136 -15.39 -2.53 36.66
CA ARG A 136 -16.35 -3.27 35.84
C ARG A 136 -16.78 -4.50 36.62
N THR A 137 -18.07 -4.58 36.93
CA THR A 137 -18.68 -5.66 37.69
C THR A 137 -18.82 -6.92 36.82
N THR A 138 -17.76 -7.71 36.75
CA THR A 138 -17.83 -9.15 36.46
C THR A 138 -17.19 -9.89 37.63
N GLU A 139 -17.78 -11.00 38.08
CA GLU A 139 -17.44 -11.71 39.34
C GLU A 139 -15.98 -12.24 39.43
N ALA A 140 -15.15 -12.08 38.38
CA ALA A 140 -13.77 -12.59 38.32
C ALA A 140 -12.68 -11.51 38.04
N ALA A 141 -13.04 -10.24 37.83
CA ALA A 141 -12.07 -9.18 37.51
C ALA A 141 -11.37 -8.63 38.76
N VAL A 142 -10.03 -8.54 38.73
CA VAL A 142 -9.21 -8.07 39.85
C VAL A 142 -8.45 -6.79 39.46
N CYS A 143 -8.33 -5.85 40.39
CA CYS A 143 -7.49 -4.67 40.22
C CYS A 143 -6.01 -5.05 40.48
N PRO A 144 -5.12 -5.00 39.49
CA PRO A 144 -3.78 -5.52 39.65
C PRO A 144 -2.88 -4.57 40.45
N LEU A 145 -2.06 -5.13 41.35
CA LEU A 145 -1.02 -4.38 42.04
C LEU A 145 0.20 -4.21 41.12
N VAL A 146 0.78 -3.01 41.06
CA VAL A 146 2.02 -2.75 40.30
C VAL A 146 3.24 -2.85 41.23
N ARG A 147 4.30 -3.54 40.81
CA ARG A 147 5.58 -3.61 41.53
C ARG A 147 6.74 -3.19 40.64
N VAL A 148 7.77 -2.59 41.25
CA VAL A 148 9.03 -2.25 40.58
C VAL A 148 10.15 -3.03 41.27
N MET A 149 10.91 -3.83 40.51
CA MET A 149 11.93 -4.74 41.05
C MET A 149 13.19 -4.73 40.17
N GLU A 150 14.37 -4.84 40.80
CA GLU A 150 15.65 -4.91 40.09
C GLU A 150 15.90 -6.33 39.58
N MET A 151 16.28 -6.50 38.31
CA MET A 151 16.70 -7.80 37.76
C MET A 151 18.07 -8.18 38.33
N ARG A 152 18.09 -9.12 39.27
CA ARG A 152 19.30 -9.54 39.99
C ARG A 152 19.11 -10.91 40.64
N GLU A 153 20.20 -11.65 40.77
CA GLU A 153 20.30 -12.83 41.63
C GLU A 153 21.21 -12.50 42.83
N GLU A 154 20.89 -13.00 44.02
CA GLU A 154 21.74 -12.84 45.21
C GLU A 154 22.80 -13.95 45.26
N ASP A 155 24.06 -13.58 45.55
CA ASP A 155 25.19 -14.52 45.65
C ASP A 155 25.04 -15.41 46.89
N SER A 156 25.02 -16.73 46.70
CA SER A 156 24.88 -17.71 47.78
C SER A 156 26.23 -18.17 48.40
N ASN A 157 27.34 -17.43 48.19
CA ASN A 157 28.66 -17.70 48.80
C ASN A 157 29.40 -16.36 49.08
N GLY A 158 29.82 -15.92 50.28
CA GLY A 158 29.83 -16.48 51.63
C GLY A 158 30.42 -15.51 52.69
N SER A 159 30.39 -15.97 53.96
CA SER A 159 31.14 -15.55 55.18
C SER A 159 30.88 -14.19 55.90
N GLY A 160 29.94 -14.22 56.85
CA GLY A 160 30.15 -13.96 58.30
C GLY A 160 30.57 -12.57 58.82
N ALA A 161 29.59 -11.81 59.38
CA ALA A 161 29.76 -11.04 60.61
C ALA A 161 28.39 -10.78 61.28
N THR A 162 28.24 -11.33 62.49
CA THR A 162 27.30 -11.07 63.59
C THR A 162 26.09 -10.15 63.37
N ASP A 163 24.88 -10.71 63.52
CA ASP A 163 23.99 -10.31 64.61
C ASP A 163 22.87 -11.33 64.83
N VAL A 164 22.87 -11.93 66.02
CA VAL A 164 21.79 -12.77 66.55
C VAL A 164 20.89 -11.87 67.38
N ALA A 165 19.75 -11.44 66.83
CA ALA A 165 18.54 -11.15 67.60
C ALA A 165 17.34 -10.88 66.67
N SER A 166 16.19 -11.43 67.06
CA SER A 166 14.83 -11.24 66.52
C SER A 166 14.48 -12.01 65.24
N GLY A 167 13.64 -13.04 65.45
CA GLY A 167 13.12 -13.91 64.40
C GLY A 167 12.11 -13.23 63.47
N GLY A 168 12.05 -13.77 62.25
CA GLY A 168 11.12 -13.39 61.19
C GLY A 168 11.85 -13.22 59.86
N ARG A 169 11.90 -14.27 59.03
CA ARG A 169 12.45 -14.21 57.66
C ARG A 169 11.76 -13.10 56.85
N LEU A 170 12.48 -12.02 56.56
CA LEU A 170 12.08 -10.99 55.61
C LEU A 170 13.19 -10.86 54.57
N GLY A 171 13.13 -11.66 53.50
CA GLY A 171 14.03 -11.53 52.36
C GLY A 171 13.82 -10.19 51.64
N SER A 172 14.90 -9.65 51.04
CA SER A 172 14.94 -8.38 50.29
C SER A 172 13.73 -8.21 49.35
N LYS A 173 12.81 -7.30 49.69
CA LYS A 173 11.48 -7.20 49.04
C LYS A 173 11.46 -6.70 47.57
N ASN A 174 12.59 -6.31 46.97
CA ASN A 174 12.63 -5.58 45.68
C ASN A 174 13.55 -6.20 44.61
N VAL A 175 13.74 -7.52 44.59
CA VAL A 175 14.61 -8.22 43.62
C VAL A 175 13.80 -9.18 42.74
N CYS A 176 13.90 -9.02 41.42
CA CYS A 176 13.31 -9.90 40.41
C CYS A 176 14.30 -11.00 40.05
N ARG A 177 13.97 -12.25 40.44
CA ARG A 177 14.73 -13.47 40.15
C ARG A 177 14.13 -14.21 38.96
N VAL A 178 14.92 -15.04 38.29
CA VAL A 178 14.44 -15.87 37.18
C VAL A 178 13.37 -16.86 37.66
N ASP A 179 13.55 -17.47 38.83
CA ASP A 179 12.57 -18.38 39.43
C ASP A 179 11.23 -17.66 39.69
N THR A 180 11.28 -16.40 40.13
CA THR A 180 10.08 -15.56 40.31
C THR A 180 9.33 -15.32 38.99
N LEU A 181 10.03 -15.28 37.86
CA LEU A 181 9.41 -15.16 36.54
C LEU A 181 8.76 -16.47 36.08
N LEU A 182 9.40 -17.62 36.36
CA LEU A 182 9.02 -18.94 35.85
C LEU A 182 8.00 -19.68 36.75
N GLU A 183 8.13 -19.60 38.07
CA GLU A 183 7.41 -20.47 39.01
C GLU A 183 6.09 -19.86 39.53
N GLU A 184 6.00 -18.53 39.60
CA GLU A 184 4.84 -17.87 40.19
C GLU A 184 3.85 -17.40 39.11
N ASN A 185 2.62 -17.94 39.05
CA ASN A 185 1.51 -17.37 38.25
C ASN A 185 1.02 -16.00 38.77
N ARG A 186 1.79 -15.38 39.65
CA ARG A 186 1.53 -14.09 40.30
C ARG A 186 1.53 -12.92 39.32
N TYR A 187 2.46 -12.88 38.38
CA TYR A 187 2.62 -11.75 37.47
C TYR A 187 1.97 -12.03 36.12
N ALA A 188 0.88 -11.33 35.82
CA ALA A 188 0.13 -11.48 34.57
C ALA A 188 0.73 -10.63 33.43
N LEU A 189 1.37 -9.50 33.77
CA LEU A 189 2.10 -8.62 32.86
C LEU A 189 3.47 -8.28 33.45
N ILE A 190 4.53 -8.45 32.66
CA ILE A 190 5.91 -8.15 33.04
C ILE A 190 6.50 -7.17 32.01
N ILE A 191 7.02 -6.04 32.50
CA ILE A 191 7.57 -4.96 31.69
C ILE A 191 9.06 -4.82 32.01
N PHE A 192 9.90 -5.09 31.03
CA PHE A 192 11.35 -4.97 31.16
C PHE A 192 11.83 -3.58 30.74
N ILE A 193 12.65 -2.94 31.56
CA ILE A 193 13.39 -1.71 31.23
C ILE A 193 14.88 -1.99 31.44
N ALA A 194 15.60 -2.27 30.36
CA ALA A 194 16.94 -2.87 30.43
C ALA A 194 18.00 -1.98 29.76
N SER A 195 19.01 -1.55 30.53
CA SER A 195 20.25 -1.01 29.97
C SER A 195 21.15 -2.13 29.47
N THR A 196 21.85 -1.89 28.36
CA THR A 196 22.96 -2.74 27.90
C THR A 196 24.30 -2.15 28.37
N TYR A 197 25.20 -2.99 28.84
CA TYR A 197 26.55 -2.65 29.32
C TYR A 197 27.61 -2.94 28.25
N THR A 198 28.88 -2.72 28.56
CA THR A 198 30.01 -2.98 27.65
C THR A 198 29.96 -4.38 27.05
N ASP A 199 30.33 -4.49 25.77
CA ASP A 199 30.30 -5.72 24.97
C ASP A 199 28.91 -6.33 24.72
N GLY A 200 27.82 -5.57 24.96
CA GLY A 200 26.45 -6.05 24.72
C GLY A 200 25.84 -6.85 25.88
N LEU A 201 26.56 -6.95 27.00
CA LEU A 201 26.16 -7.73 28.18
C LEU A 201 25.15 -6.99 29.06
N ALA A 202 24.49 -7.71 29.98
CA ALA A 202 23.73 -7.07 31.04
C ALA A 202 24.61 -6.21 31.98
N PRO A 203 24.03 -5.19 32.64
CA PRO A 203 24.70 -4.44 33.70
C PRO A 203 25.26 -5.40 34.76
N PRO A 204 26.39 -5.08 35.43
CA PRO A 204 27.09 -6.02 36.31
C PRO A 204 26.20 -6.74 37.33
N ARG A 205 25.21 -6.04 37.90
CA ARG A 205 24.26 -6.57 38.88
C ARG A 205 23.21 -7.52 38.30
N SER A 206 22.96 -7.46 36.99
CA SER A 206 21.97 -8.27 36.26
C SER A 206 22.61 -9.40 35.45
N ARG A 207 23.95 -9.57 35.49
CA ARG A 207 24.66 -10.61 34.72
C ARG A 207 24.29 -12.03 35.13
N VAL A 208 24.13 -12.27 36.43
CA VAL A 208 23.73 -13.60 36.92
C VAL A 208 22.29 -13.90 36.51
N PHE A 209 21.41 -12.89 36.55
CA PHE A 209 20.04 -13.00 36.05
C PHE A 209 20.02 -13.30 34.54
N GLU A 210 20.84 -12.61 33.74
CA GLU A 210 21.00 -12.87 32.30
C GLU A 210 21.43 -14.32 32.04
N ALA A 211 22.45 -14.81 32.75
CA ALA A 211 22.93 -16.18 32.62
C ALA A 211 21.85 -17.21 33.00
N MET A 212 21.16 -17.02 34.13
CA MET A 212 20.12 -17.95 34.59
C MET A 212 18.92 -17.99 33.64
N LEU A 213 18.50 -16.85 33.07
CA LEU A 213 17.38 -16.81 32.13
C LEU A 213 17.74 -17.45 30.79
N ARG A 214 18.98 -17.25 30.32
CA ARG A 214 19.50 -17.96 29.15
C ARG A 214 19.56 -19.47 29.40
N ASP A 215 20.08 -19.88 30.55
CA ASP A 215 20.15 -21.30 30.92
C ASP A 215 18.75 -21.92 30.96
N ALA A 216 17.75 -21.21 31.53
CA ALA A 216 16.36 -21.66 31.50
C ALA A 216 15.78 -21.76 30.08
N PHE A 217 16.17 -20.86 29.17
CA PHE A 217 15.77 -20.91 27.77
C PHE A 217 16.45 -22.07 27.00
N GLU A 218 17.69 -22.40 27.32
CA GLU A 218 18.45 -23.46 26.66
C GLU A 218 18.17 -24.86 27.26
N ASP A 219 17.77 -24.93 28.53
CA ASP A 219 17.50 -26.17 29.24
C ASP A 219 16.21 -26.85 28.73
N HIS A 220 16.38 -28.03 28.14
CA HIS A 220 15.29 -28.88 27.63
C HIS A 220 14.31 -29.35 28.72
N ARG A 221 14.70 -29.27 30.01
CA ARG A 221 13.83 -29.61 31.15
C ARG A 221 12.83 -28.51 31.48
N VAL A 222 13.07 -27.27 31.03
CA VAL A 222 12.13 -26.16 31.20
C VAL A 222 11.07 -26.24 30.09
N PRO A 223 9.77 -26.28 30.42
CA PRO A 223 8.72 -26.32 29.41
C PRO A 223 8.78 -25.11 28.48
N ARG A 224 8.65 -25.34 27.16
CA ARG A 224 8.63 -24.26 26.14
C ARG A 224 7.42 -23.34 26.21
N ASN A 225 6.50 -23.61 27.12
CA ASN A 225 5.33 -22.79 27.44
C ASN A 225 5.37 -22.26 28.88
N ALA A 226 6.52 -22.28 29.57
CA ALA A 226 6.68 -21.80 30.95
C ALA A 226 6.16 -20.37 31.15
N LEU A 227 6.24 -19.52 30.12
CA LEU A 227 5.74 -18.14 30.13
C LEU A 227 4.41 -17.96 29.37
N GLY A 228 3.75 -19.04 28.94
CA GLY A 228 2.57 -19.02 28.06
C GLY A 228 1.34 -18.28 28.59
N ARG A 229 1.24 -18.12 29.91
CA ARG A 229 0.14 -17.38 30.55
C ARG A 229 0.47 -15.91 30.83
N LYS A 230 1.72 -15.50 30.63
CA LYS A 230 2.25 -14.20 31.03
C LYS A 230 2.38 -13.30 29.81
N ARG A 231 2.07 -12.01 29.97
CA ARG A 231 2.26 -10.99 28.93
C ARG A 231 3.54 -10.20 29.19
N PHE A 232 4.24 -9.80 28.12
CA PHE A 232 5.50 -9.09 28.23
C PHE A 232 5.58 -7.84 27.35
N ALA A 233 6.37 -6.86 27.81
CA ALA A 233 6.81 -5.70 27.07
C ALA A 233 8.28 -5.38 27.39
N VAL A 234 9.07 -4.94 26.40
CA VAL A 234 10.51 -4.69 26.57
C VAL A 234 10.86 -3.29 26.08
N PHE A 235 11.54 -2.52 26.92
CA PHE A 235 12.15 -1.24 26.59
C PHE A 235 13.66 -1.31 26.85
N GLY A 236 14.45 -1.29 25.78
CA GLY A 236 15.91 -1.32 25.82
C GLY A 236 16.51 0.08 25.81
N LEU A 237 17.59 0.24 26.57
CA LEU A 237 18.51 1.38 26.52
C LEU A 237 19.90 0.87 26.12
N GLY A 238 20.41 1.31 24.99
CA GLY A 238 21.73 0.93 24.49
C GLY A 238 22.42 2.10 23.80
N ASP A 239 23.72 1.99 23.57
CA ASP A 239 24.49 2.98 22.82
C ASP A 239 24.89 2.39 21.46
N ILE A 240 24.69 3.17 20.39
CA ILE A 240 25.10 2.79 19.02
C ILE A 240 26.64 2.73 18.94
N ALA A 241 27.35 3.47 19.80
CA ALA A 241 28.81 3.47 19.85
C ALA A 241 29.42 2.08 20.09
N TYR A 242 28.65 1.13 20.64
CA TYR A 242 29.11 -0.25 20.82
C TYR A 242 29.02 -1.12 19.55
N GLY A 243 28.54 -0.57 18.42
CA GLY A 243 28.35 -1.27 17.16
C GLY A 243 26.99 -1.97 17.06
N GLU A 244 26.52 -2.19 15.83
CA GLU A 244 25.19 -2.71 15.51
C GLU A 244 24.88 -4.05 16.21
N ALA A 245 25.85 -4.97 16.20
CA ALA A 245 25.72 -6.29 16.82
C ALA A 245 25.54 -6.24 18.35
N ARG A 246 25.97 -5.15 19.00
CA ARG A 246 25.93 -4.99 20.47
C ARG A 246 24.89 -3.98 20.92
N PHE A 247 24.30 -3.22 19.99
CA PHE A 247 23.25 -2.26 20.27
C PHE A 247 22.02 -2.96 20.85
N ASN A 248 21.69 -2.60 22.11
CA ASN A 248 20.56 -3.15 22.86
C ASN A 248 20.56 -4.70 23.01
N ALA A 249 21.72 -5.34 22.90
CA ALA A 249 21.84 -6.80 22.87
C ALA A 249 21.16 -7.48 24.07
N PHE A 250 21.34 -6.98 25.30
CA PHE A 250 20.68 -7.56 26.47
C PHE A 250 19.14 -7.48 26.37
N ALA A 251 18.58 -6.35 25.94
CA ALA A 251 17.13 -6.21 25.77
C ALA A 251 16.57 -7.10 24.65
N LYS A 252 17.33 -7.26 23.55
CA LYS A 252 16.99 -8.18 22.44
C LYS A 252 16.97 -9.63 22.92
N ASN A 253 17.96 -10.03 23.72
CA ASN A 253 18.04 -11.35 24.32
C ASN A 253 16.86 -11.62 25.27
N LEU A 254 16.51 -10.67 26.15
CA LEU A 254 15.32 -10.79 27.01
C LEU A 254 14.04 -11.04 26.20
N HIS A 255 13.88 -10.34 25.08
CA HIS A 255 12.74 -10.52 24.18
C HIS A 255 12.73 -11.93 23.57
N GLU A 256 13.86 -12.39 23.04
CA GLU A 256 14.01 -13.70 22.41
C GLU A 256 13.74 -14.84 23.39
N TRP A 257 14.38 -14.81 24.56
CA TRP A 257 14.24 -15.86 25.57
C TRP A 257 12.83 -15.94 26.12
N CYS A 258 12.17 -14.81 26.40
CA CYS A 258 10.78 -14.81 26.87
C CYS A 258 9.83 -15.41 25.82
N ARG A 259 10.01 -15.07 24.54
CA ARG A 259 9.24 -15.63 23.43
C ARG A 259 9.50 -17.13 23.28
N GLY A 260 10.74 -17.55 23.40
CA GLY A 260 11.17 -18.94 23.30
C GLY A 260 10.70 -19.84 24.45
N LEU A 261 10.36 -19.24 25.59
CA LEU A 261 9.68 -19.86 26.74
C LEU A 261 8.14 -19.78 26.63
N GLY A 262 7.63 -19.39 25.46
CA GLY A 262 6.22 -19.50 25.07
C GLY A 262 5.35 -18.30 25.44
N ALA A 263 5.94 -17.17 25.86
CA ALA A 263 5.19 -15.94 26.07
C ALA A 263 4.39 -15.56 24.80
N PRO A 264 3.09 -15.26 24.91
CA PRO A 264 2.28 -14.86 23.75
C PRO A 264 2.77 -13.56 23.12
N PRO A 265 2.31 -13.22 21.90
CA PRO A 265 2.76 -12.04 21.16
C PRO A 265 2.76 -10.77 22.00
N PHE A 266 3.68 -9.86 21.68
CA PHE A 266 3.98 -8.69 22.50
C PHE A 266 2.75 -7.83 22.76
N VAL A 267 2.68 -7.27 23.98
CA VAL A 267 1.64 -6.30 24.36
C VAL A 267 1.83 -4.97 23.64
N VAL A 268 3.10 -4.57 23.50
CA VAL A 268 3.60 -3.43 22.72
C VAL A 268 4.89 -3.91 22.05
N PRO A 269 5.18 -3.54 20.79
CA PRO A 269 6.44 -3.90 20.14
C PRO A 269 7.65 -3.57 21.03
N PRO A 270 8.70 -4.41 21.06
CA PRO A 270 9.89 -4.08 21.82
C PRO A 270 10.55 -2.82 21.25
N VAL A 271 10.93 -1.88 22.13
CA VAL A 271 11.52 -0.59 21.73
C VAL A 271 12.97 -0.54 22.18
N TYR A 272 13.89 -0.31 21.25
CA TYR A 272 15.33 -0.24 21.53
C TYR A 272 15.82 1.20 21.31
N ALA A 273 16.06 1.92 22.41
CA ALA A 273 16.42 3.33 22.36
C ALA A 273 17.93 3.56 22.51
N THR A 274 18.41 4.60 21.84
CA THR A 274 19.68 5.27 22.17
C THR A 274 19.51 6.20 23.36
N GLU A 275 20.61 6.57 24.04
CA GLU A 275 20.56 7.56 25.10
C GLU A 275 19.91 8.89 24.64
N SER A 276 20.22 9.33 23.42
CA SER A 276 19.66 10.56 22.81
C SER A 276 18.15 10.49 22.51
N LYS A 277 17.59 9.30 22.27
CA LYS A 277 16.17 9.09 21.94
C LYS A 277 15.38 8.42 23.07
N ALA A 278 16.01 8.11 24.20
CA ALA A 278 15.42 7.37 25.31
C ALA A 278 14.09 7.98 25.79
N GLN A 279 14.04 9.29 26.02
CA GLN A 279 12.85 9.94 26.56
C GLN A 279 11.68 9.99 25.57
N SER A 280 11.95 10.26 24.29
CA SER A 280 10.92 10.37 23.26
C SER A 280 10.31 9.00 22.94
N LEU A 281 11.16 7.98 22.78
CA LEU A 281 10.72 6.60 22.55
C LEU A 281 10.03 6.02 23.80
N PHE A 282 10.50 6.34 25.00
CA PHE A 282 9.83 5.92 26.23
C PHE A 282 8.43 6.50 26.37
N ARG A 283 8.20 7.75 25.92
CA ARG A 283 6.86 8.35 25.89
C ARG A 283 5.92 7.59 24.95
N ILE A 284 6.41 7.18 23.77
CA ILE A 284 5.63 6.38 22.82
C ILE A 284 5.29 5.02 23.41
N PHE A 285 6.32 4.32 23.92
CA PHE A 285 6.20 3.02 24.58
C PHE A 285 5.18 3.05 25.74
N SER A 286 5.33 4.01 26.66
CA SER A 286 4.42 4.14 27.81
C SER A 286 3.00 4.48 27.39
N THR A 287 2.79 5.33 26.38
CA THR A 287 1.45 5.67 25.88
C THR A 287 0.75 4.45 25.28
N ALA A 288 1.45 3.69 24.43
CA ALA A 288 0.92 2.46 23.85
C ALA A 288 0.58 1.42 24.92
N LEU A 289 1.47 1.26 25.92
CA LEU A 289 1.27 0.34 27.02
C LEU A 289 0.04 0.72 27.88
N LEU A 290 -0.16 2.02 28.17
CA LEU A 290 -1.32 2.49 28.92
C LEU A 290 -2.64 2.30 28.15
N LYS A 291 -2.63 2.52 26.83
CA LYS A 291 -3.79 2.24 25.95
C LYS A 291 -4.13 0.75 25.92
N TRP A 292 -3.14 -0.13 26.11
CA TRP A 292 -3.39 -1.56 26.26
C TRP A 292 -3.92 -1.91 27.65
N VAL A 293 -3.27 -1.40 28.72
CA VAL A 293 -3.68 -1.64 30.11
C VAL A 293 -5.13 -1.17 30.35
N SER A 294 -5.55 -0.07 29.74
CA SER A 294 -6.95 0.43 29.86
C SER A 294 -8.00 -0.48 29.22
N ARG A 295 -7.60 -1.38 28.32
CA ARG A 295 -8.49 -2.36 27.65
C ARG A 295 -8.35 -3.77 28.22
N ALA A 296 -7.35 -3.98 29.08
CA ALA A 296 -7.05 -5.26 29.70
C ALA A 296 -7.89 -5.47 30.95
N THR A 297 -8.47 -6.66 31.08
CA THR A 297 -9.08 -7.14 32.32
C THR A 297 -8.18 -8.24 32.88
N PHE A 298 -7.75 -8.06 34.12
CA PHE A 298 -6.88 -9.00 34.84
C PHE A 298 -7.76 -9.93 35.67
N HIS A 299 -7.52 -11.24 35.54
CA HIS A 299 -8.27 -12.27 36.25
C HIS A 299 -7.46 -12.84 37.42
N SER A 300 -8.15 -13.41 38.39
CA SER A 300 -7.55 -14.04 39.56
C SER A 300 -6.69 -15.29 39.25
N ASP A 301 -6.84 -15.87 38.07
CA ASP A 301 -6.07 -17.04 37.59
C ASP A 301 -4.75 -16.65 36.90
N GLY A 302 -4.42 -15.36 36.87
CA GLY A 302 -3.21 -14.82 36.23
C GLY A 302 -3.36 -14.57 34.73
N THR A 303 -4.54 -14.80 34.15
CA THR A 303 -4.79 -14.52 32.73
C THR A 303 -5.22 -13.06 32.50
N VAL A 304 -4.96 -12.57 31.28
CA VAL A 304 -5.38 -11.23 30.85
C VAL A 304 -6.22 -11.34 29.59
N THR A 305 -7.45 -10.82 29.65
CA THR A 305 -8.34 -10.70 28.49
C THR A 305 -8.41 -9.25 28.03
N VAL A 306 -8.34 -9.01 26.72
CA VAL A 306 -8.42 -7.65 26.13
C VAL A 306 -9.71 -7.55 25.33
N GLN A 307 -10.52 -6.54 25.60
CA GLN A 307 -11.77 -6.33 24.86
C GLN A 307 -11.51 -5.89 23.42
N LYS A 308 -12.33 -6.40 22.48
CA LYS A 308 -12.30 -5.96 21.07
C LYS A 308 -12.97 -4.59 20.93
N LYS A 309 -12.46 -3.76 19.99
CA LYS A 309 -12.86 -2.35 19.77
C LYS A 309 -14.37 -2.16 19.51
N SER A 310 -15.07 -3.21 19.05
CA SER A 310 -16.51 -3.21 18.77
C SER A 310 -17.42 -3.25 20.02
N GLU A 311 -16.92 -3.70 21.18
CA GLU A 311 -17.74 -3.89 22.39
C GLU A 311 -17.80 -2.65 23.29
N VAL A 312 -16.86 -1.71 23.15
CA VAL A 312 -16.75 -0.50 24.00
C VAL A 312 -17.81 0.55 23.63
N ALA A 313 -18.38 0.49 22.42
CA ALA A 313 -19.37 1.46 21.93
C ALA A 313 -20.77 1.31 22.53
N VAL A 314 -21.08 0.18 23.20
CA VAL A 314 -22.45 -0.12 23.66
C VAL A 314 -22.73 0.36 25.10
N THR A 315 -21.71 0.67 25.91
CA THR A 315 -21.88 0.97 27.34
C THR A 315 -21.66 2.42 27.74
N GLY A 316 -21.63 3.36 26.78
CA GLY A 316 -21.21 4.75 27.01
C GLY A 316 -22.25 5.81 26.63
N SER A 317 -23.52 5.64 27.01
CA SER A 317 -24.50 6.75 26.94
C SER A 317 -25.64 6.58 27.94
N ALA A 318 -25.39 6.95 29.20
CA ALA A 318 -26.43 7.29 30.18
C ALA A 318 -25.81 7.85 31.47
N ALA A 319 -25.59 9.18 31.51
CA ALA A 319 -25.47 10.08 32.68
C ALA A 319 -24.61 11.27 32.24
N ALA A 320 -24.97 12.54 32.39
CA ALA A 320 -26.02 13.19 33.15
C ALA A 320 -26.37 14.51 32.45
N GLY A 321 -27.67 14.84 32.48
CA GLY A 321 -28.15 16.18 32.20
C GLY A 321 -28.23 17.02 33.48
N ALA A 322 -28.15 18.33 33.25
CA ALA A 322 -28.75 19.42 34.01
C ALA A 322 -27.86 20.23 35.00
N THR A 323 -27.96 21.55 34.75
CA THR A 323 -27.80 22.70 35.65
C THR A 323 -26.39 23.32 35.85
N GLY A 324 -26.15 24.40 35.08
CA GLY A 324 -26.12 25.75 35.65
C GLY A 324 -24.76 26.30 36.12
N VAL A 325 -24.24 27.27 35.37
CA VAL A 325 -24.01 28.68 35.77
C VAL A 325 -22.82 29.29 35.02
N ARG A 326 -23.09 30.43 34.38
CA ARG A 326 -22.16 31.34 33.70
C ARG A 326 -21.12 31.92 34.65
N SER A 327 -19.89 32.17 34.16
CA SER A 327 -19.31 33.53 34.14
C SER A 327 -18.08 33.67 33.23
N ARG A 328 -18.25 34.50 32.19
CA ARG A 328 -17.38 35.60 31.70
C ARG A 328 -16.13 35.91 32.58
N ARG A 329 -14.94 36.28 32.08
CA ARG A 329 -14.58 37.25 31.00
C ARG A 329 -13.02 37.20 30.74
N PRO A 330 -12.51 37.93 29.73
CA PRO A 330 -11.17 37.81 29.12
C PRO A 330 -10.20 39.01 29.37
N ARG A 331 -9.03 38.96 28.68
CA ARG A 331 -8.10 40.03 28.21
C ARG A 331 -6.98 40.55 29.12
N SER A 332 -5.74 40.54 28.57
CA SER A 332 -4.82 41.68 28.29
C SER A 332 -3.45 41.12 27.84
N VAL A 333 -2.86 41.33 26.66
CA VAL A 333 -2.32 42.53 25.95
C VAL A 333 -1.15 43.25 26.65
N ALA A 334 0.05 43.16 26.04
CA ALA A 334 1.06 44.22 25.77
C ALA A 334 2.33 43.52 25.21
N ALA A 335 2.85 43.70 23.98
CA ALA A 335 3.23 44.86 23.15
C ALA A 335 4.53 45.57 23.58
N THR A 336 5.57 45.50 22.74
CA THR A 336 6.45 46.65 22.43
C THR A 336 7.07 46.46 21.04
N ALA A 337 7.21 47.58 20.32
CA ALA A 337 7.46 47.73 18.90
C ALA A 337 8.73 48.56 18.62
N THR A 338 9.18 48.55 17.35
CA THR A 338 9.79 49.67 16.56
C THR A 338 10.07 49.10 15.16
N ALA A 339 9.54 49.49 13.99
CA ALA A 339 9.10 50.74 13.34
C ALA A 339 10.18 51.45 12.50
N ASN A 340 10.03 51.42 11.16
CA ASN A 340 9.95 52.55 10.21
C ASN A 340 10.08 52.04 8.74
N ALA A 341 9.06 52.15 7.88
CA ALA A 341 8.67 53.30 7.01
C ALA A 341 9.55 53.38 5.73
N SER A 342 9.09 53.59 4.48
CA SER A 342 7.91 54.30 3.94
C SER A 342 7.71 54.08 2.41
N MET A 343 6.44 53.92 2.00
CA MET A 343 5.65 54.62 0.95
C MET A 343 6.03 54.71 -0.57
N THR A 344 5.05 54.28 -1.41
CA THR A 344 4.41 54.92 -2.63
C THR A 344 5.28 55.26 -3.87
N SER A 345 4.86 55.21 -5.16
CA SER A 345 3.56 55.22 -5.87
C SER A 345 3.72 54.91 -7.40
N ALA A 346 2.68 54.31 -7.99
CA ALA A 346 2.02 54.50 -9.31
C ALA A 346 2.73 55.00 -10.61
N ALA A 347 2.57 54.18 -11.67
CA ALA A 347 1.94 54.43 -13.00
C ALA A 347 2.50 55.40 -14.08
N ALA A 348 2.70 54.81 -15.27
CA ALA A 348 2.34 55.24 -16.66
C ALA A 348 3.03 56.44 -17.35
N GLY A 349 3.30 56.28 -18.66
CA GLY A 349 3.32 57.37 -19.65
C GLY A 349 4.50 57.39 -20.63
N GLU A 350 4.19 57.55 -21.91
CA GLU A 350 5.03 57.38 -23.10
C GLU A 350 5.96 58.56 -23.49
N ALA A 351 7.01 58.19 -24.25
CA ALA A 351 7.61 58.80 -25.46
C ALA A 351 7.98 60.31 -25.56
N LEU A 352 9.23 60.60 -25.97
CA LEU A 352 9.59 61.05 -27.35
C LEU A 352 11.03 61.63 -27.45
N GLY A 353 11.71 61.27 -28.57
CA GLY A 353 12.70 62.08 -29.32
C GLY A 353 14.18 61.92 -28.94
N ASN A 354 15.17 61.86 -29.86
CA ASN A 354 15.17 62.01 -31.32
C ASN A 354 16.57 61.62 -31.90
N GLU A 355 16.60 61.37 -33.22
CA GLU A 355 17.68 61.52 -34.24
C GLU A 355 18.61 60.35 -34.68
N GLY A 356 18.59 60.11 -36.01
CA GLY A 356 19.73 59.58 -36.78
C GLY A 356 19.38 58.70 -37.99
N LEU A 357 19.33 59.25 -39.21
CA LEU A 357 18.87 58.65 -40.49
C LEU A 357 19.86 57.71 -41.21
N SER A 358 19.38 56.65 -41.88
CA SER A 358 19.31 56.53 -43.38
C SER A 358 19.09 55.09 -43.94
N CYS A 359 18.36 55.08 -45.07
CA CYS A 359 17.84 54.03 -46.01
C CYS A 359 18.91 53.06 -46.62
N ALA A 360 18.65 51.98 -47.38
CA ALA A 360 17.50 51.37 -48.08
C ALA A 360 17.88 49.94 -48.57
N CYS A 361 16.95 48.98 -48.61
CA CYS A 361 16.53 48.23 -49.82
C CYS A 361 15.48 47.14 -49.52
N GLN A 362 14.47 47.08 -50.39
CA GLN A 362 13.42 46.07 -50.60
C GLN A 362 14.02 44.85 -51.35
N GLN A 363 13.46 43.65 -51.54
CA GLN A 363 12.10 43.11 -51.52
C GLN A 363 12.17 41.54 -51.58
N SER A 364 11.17 40.87 -51.01
CA SER A 364 10.42 39.65 -51.44
C SER A 364 11.05 38.23 -51.64
N SER A 365 10.42 37.27 -50.92
CA SER A 365 9.88 35.93 -51.31
C SER A 365 10.75 34.80 -51.90
N GLY A 366 10.58 33.59 -51.31
CA GLY A 366 10.36 32.35 -52.08
C GLY A 366 11.43 31.24 -52.02
N GLN A 367 11.06 30.15 -51.32
CA GLN A 367 11.09 28.76 -51.83
C GLN A 367 12.42 27.99 -52.01
N SER A 368 12.53 26.92 -51.18
CA SER A 368 12.93 25.52 -51.47
C SER A 368 13.89 25.17 -52.61
N CYS A 369 14.85 24.28 -52.28
CA CYS A 369 15.36 23.09 -53.01
C CYS A 369 16.89 23.02 -52.92
N ARG A 370 17.43 22.07 -52.13
CA ARG A 370 17.88 20.71 -52.51
C ARG A 370 19.26 20.64 -53.20
N ASN A 371 20.07 19.77 -52.60
CA ASN A 371 21.15 18.94 -53.14
C ASN A 371 22.45 19.59 -53.62
N GLY A 372 23.57 19.01 -53.15
CA GLY A 372 24.77 18.87 -53.97
C GLY A 372 26.10 19.08 -53.26
N ALA A 373 26.59 18.01 -52.64
CA ALA A 373 27.98 17.55 -52.63
C ALA A 373 29.16 18.55 -52.58
N GLY A 374 30.05 18.29 -51.62
CA GLY A 374 31.47 18.09 -51.98
C GLY A 374 32.47 19.13 -51.48
N ALA A 375 33.16 18.74 -50.41
CA ALA A 375 34.63 18.76 -50.28
C ALA A 375 35.43 20.09 -50.26
N GLY A 376 36.36 20.13 -49.30
CA GLY A 376 37.54 21.01 -49.25
C GLY A 376 37.24 22.32 -48.52
N GLY A 377 37.78 22.57 -47.33
CA GLY A 377 39.22 22.69 -47.07
C GLY A 377 39.57 24.18 -47.12
N GLU A 378 39.41 24.88 -46.00
CA GLU A 378 40.51 25.47 -45.22
C GLU A 378 41.09 26.76 -45.84
N GLU A 379 40.78 27.89 -45.19
CA GLU A 379 41.72 29.01 -45.09
C GLU A 379 41.99 29.29 -43.61
N ASN A 380 43.29 29.31 -43.34
CA ASN A 380 43.99 29.34 -42.05
C ASN A 380 44.43 30.77 -41.72
N CYS A 381 44.41 31.13 -40.42
CA CYS A 381 45.40 32.00 -39.76
C CYS A 381 45.04 32.07 -38.26
N GLY A 382 45.89 31.86 -37.25
CA GLY A 382 47.32 31.59 -37.15
C GLY A 382 47.82 32.21 -35.84
N CYS A 383 48.30 31.40 -34.88
CA CYS A 383 49.22 31.81 -33.79
C CYS A 383 49.70 30.60 -32.97
N CYS A 384 51.01 30.56 -32.72
CA CYS A 384 51.82 29.77 -31.76
C CYS A 384 52.16 28.30 -32.04
N GLU A 385 53.43 28.11 -32.42
CA GLU A 385 54.17 26.88 -32.71
C GLU A 385 54.92 26.34 -31.46
N THR A 386 55.10 25.02 -31.34
CA THR A 386 56.41 24.30 -31.40
C THR A 386 56.27 22.81 -30.99
N GLU A 387 56.12 21.92 -31.99
CA GLU A 387 57.04 20.83 -32.45
C GLU A 387 57.69 19.80 -31.46
N PRO A 388 58.11 18.58 -31.91
CA PRO A 388 57.46 17.30 -31.56
C PRO A 388 58.43 16.11 -31.25
N ALA A 389 57.91 14.89 -31.01
CA ALA A 389 58.39 13.61 -31.61
C ALA A 389 57.69 12.30 -31.10
N ARG A 390 57.02 11.61 -32.05
CA ARG A 390 56.99 10.18 -32.42
C ARG A 390 56.69 8.98 -31.46
N ASN A 391 55.72 8.20 -31.94
CA ASN A 391 55.52 6.73 -31.98
C ASN A 391 54.94 5.96 -30.77
N GLY A 392 53.83 5.24 -31.03
CA GLY A 392 53.50 3.99 -30.31
C GLY A 392 52.01 3.68 -30.14
N VAL A 393 51.55 2.65 -30.84
CA VAL A 393 50.24 1.96 -30.79
C VAL A 393 49.66 1.76 -29.37
N ALA A 394 48.35 2.02 -29.16
CA ALA A 394 47.49 1.21 -28.28
C ALA A 394 45.98 1.49 -28.52
N ALA A 395 45.21 0.40 -28.53
CA ALA A 395 43.78 0.32 -28.80
C ALA A 395 42.90 1.14 -27.84
N SER A 396 41.89 1.81 -28.39
CA SER A 396 40.80 2.39 -27.62
C SER A 396 39.86 1.29 -27.12
N LYS A 397 39.76 1.15 -25.80
CA LYS A 397 38.65 0.47 -25.13
C LYS A 397 37.40 1.34 -25.29
N SER A 398 36.35 0.75 -25.82
CA SER A 398 34.98 1.26 -25.79
C SER A 398 34.39 0.99 -24.41
N ASP A 399 34.10 2.05 -23.67
CA ASP A 399 33.24 2.02 -22.48
C ASP A 399 31.79 1.90 -22.96
N ASP A 400 31.25 0.69 -22.88
CA ASP A 400 29.86 0.35 -23.17
C ASP A 400 29.36 -0.59 -22.05
N ASP A 401 29.33 -0.07 -20.82
CA ASP A 401 28.73 -0.73 -19.66
C ASP A 401 27.65 0.19 -19.05
N ASP A 402 26.40 -0.02 -19.46
CA ASP A 402 25.21 0.36 -18.70
C ASP A 402 24.48 -0.94 -18.27
N ASP A 403 25.27 -1.85 -17.69
CA ASP A 403 24.79 -2.82 -16.70
C ASP A 403 25.33 -2.32 -15.36
N ASP A 404 24.48 -1.68 -14.56
CA ASP A 404 24.80 -1.31 -13.18
C ASP A 404 24.76 -2.58 -12.32
N ALA A 405 25.82 -3.37 -12.47
CA ALA A 405 26.15 -4.57 -11.71
C ALA A 405 27.59 -4.44 -11.19
N ASN A 406 27.91 -3.32 -10.57
CA ASN A 406 28.99 -3.20 -9.60
C ASN A 406 28.43 -2.53 -8.35
N ALA A 407 27.90 -3.38 -7.45
CA ALA A 407 27.76 -3.02 -6.05
C ALA A 407 29.17 -3.01 -5.44
N GLU A 408 29.91 -1.93 -5.66
CA GLU A 408 31.00 -1.60 -4.76
C GLU A 408 30.42 -0.99 -3.49
N ASN A 409 31.05 -1.40 -2.40
CA ASN A 409 30.60 -1.38 -1.03
C ASN A 409 30.58 0.06 -0.50
N ASP A 410 29.44 0.74 -0.63
CA ASP A 410 29.21 2.04 0.02
C ASP A 410 27.94 1.97 0.88
N SER A 411 28.13 2.33 2.15
CA SER A 411 27.17 2.18 3.25
C SER A 411 25.79 2.73 2.89
N MET A 412 24.85 1.82 2.61
CA MET A 412 23.43 2.07 2.68
C MET A 412 23.11 2.44 4.13
N ASP A 413 23.04 3.74 4.44
CA ASP A 413 22.44 4.21 5.68
C ASP A 413 21.00 3.68 5.78
N ASP A 414 20.76 2.85 6.79
CA ASP A 414 19.52 2.14 7.08
C ASP A 414 18.27 3.00 6.86
N VAL A 415 17.53 2.69 5.81
CA VAL A 415 16.11 3.06 5.65
C VAL A 415 15.23 2.01 6.35
N GLU A 416 15.80 0.90 6.83
CA GLU A 416 15.07 -0.17 7.52
C GLU A 416 14.45 0.28 8.87
N ASP A 417 15.00 1.33 9.48
CA ASP A 417 14.54 1.87 10.78
C ASP A 417 13.27 2.74 10.73
N LEU A 418 12.64 2.91 9.55
CA LEU A 418 11.35 3.61 9.41
C LEU A 418 10.27 2.73 8.77
N VAL A 419 10.47 1.41 8.78
CA VAL A 419 9.44 0.44 8.39
C VAL A 419 8.40 0.35 9.52
N TRP A 420 7.23 0.92 9.24
CA TRP A 420 5.92 0.63 9.83
C TRP A 420 5.90 -0.46 10.92
N ASP A 421 5.66 -0.07 12.18
CA ASP A 421 5.66 -0.95 13.37
C ASP A 421 4.35 -1.74 13.59
N GLY A 422 3.42 -1.67 12.63
CA GLY A 422 2.14 -2.38 12.72
C GLY A 422 1.10 -1.73 13.63
N THR A 423 1.37 -0.58 14.24
CA THR A 423 0.46 0.03 15.24
C THR A 423 -0.44 1.15 14.70
N ASP A 424 -0.18 1.66 13.51
CA ASP A 424 -0.84 2.89 13.06
C ASP A 424 -2.25 2.70 12.43
N ASP A 425 -2.78 1.49 12.24
CA ASP A 425 -4.17 1.32 11.75
C ASP A 425 -5.20 1.73 12.83
N ALA A 426 -4.79 1.83 14.10
CA ALA A 426 -5.71 2.08 15.22
C ALA A 426 -6.13 3.54 15.38
N ASP A 427 -5.40 4.50 14.79
CA ASP A 427 -5.57 5.95 14.95
C ASP A 427 -6.04 6.67 13.66
N PHE A 428 -6.40 5.95 12.59
CA PHE A 428 -7.05 6.54 11.42
C PHE A 428 -8.49 6.93 11.76
N ASP A 429 -8.75 8.23 11.94
CA ASP A 429 -10.10 8.78 12.03
C ASP A 429 -10.65 9.00 10.62
N ILE A 430 -11.62 8.17 10.23
CA ILE A 430 -12.33 8.25 8.94
C ILE A 430 -13.00 9.63 8.74
N ASN A 431 -13.28 10.37 9.83
CA ASN A 431 -13.95 11.68 9.75
C ASN A 431 -12.98 12.86 9.58
N LYS A 432 -11.67 12.63 9.58
CA LYS A 432 -10.70 13.70 9.37
C LYS A 432 -10.73 14.17 7.92
N ASP A 433 -10.64 15.48 7.69
CA ASP A 433 -10.55 16.04 6.34
C ASP A 433 -9.38 15.35 5.59
N PRO A 434 -9.63 14.74 4.41
CA PRO A 434 -8.59 14.11 3.61
C PRO A 434 -7.40 15.02 3.31
N ASN A 435 -7.57 16.35 3.30
CA ASN A 435 -6.48 17.30 3.07
C ASN A 435 -5.58 17.53 4.30
N GLU A 436 -6.03 17.14 5.49
CA GLU A 436 -5.30 17.26 6.76
C GLU A 436 -4.60 15.96 7.19
N LEU A 437 -4.68 14.93 6.35
CA LEU A 437 -3.94 13.67 6.53
C LEU A 437 -2.46 13.85 6.17
N PRO A 438 -1.56 13.04 6.76
CA PRO A 438 -0.13 13.12 6.43
C PRO A 438 0.14 12.73 4.98
N GLU A 439 1.20 13.28 4.41
CA GLU A 439 1.71 12.86 3.10
C GLU A 439 2.33 11.46 3.19
N LEU A 440 2.11 10.62 2.18
CA LEU A 440 2.78 9.31 2.08
C LEU A 440 4.28 9.48 1.76
N ILE A 441 4.60 10.48 0.93
CA ILE A 441 5.94 10.75 0.44
C ILE A 441 6.66 11.74 1.36
N TYR A 442 7.24 11.22 2.44
CA TYR A 442 8.08 12.00 3.34
C TYR A 442 9.51 12.23 2.77
N PRO A 443 10.29 13.21 3.28
CA PRO A 443 11.54 13.64 2.63
C PRO A 443 12.59 12.54 2.37
N LYS A 444 12.82 11.62 3.31
CA LYS A 444 13.79 10.52 3.13
C LYS A 444 13.31 9.51 2.07
N LEU A 445 12.01 9.19 2.04
CA LEU A 445 11.42 8.35 0.99
C LEU A 445 11.51 9.02 -0.38
N ARG A 446 11.23 10.32 -0.45
CA ARG A 446 11.36 11.12 -1.68
C ARG A 446 12.75 10.99 -2.29
N GLN A 447 13.78 11.25 -1.49
CA GLN A 447 15.17 11.17 -1.93
C GLN A 447 15.54 9.77 -2.45
N SER A 448 15.09 8.71 -1.78
CA SER A 448 15.34 7.32 -2.19
C SER A 448 14.63 6.97 -3.50
N LEU A 449 13.35 7.35 -3.67
CA LEU A 449 12.59 7.04 -4.87
C LEU A 449 13.10 7.82 -6.10
N GLU A 450 13.46 9.09 -5.92
CA GLU A 450 14.01 9.93 -7.00
C GLU A 450 15.36 9.38 -7.51
N LYS A 451 16.25 8.93 -6.61
CA LYS A 451 17.50 8.23 -6.98
C LYS A 451 17.24 6.98 -7.83
N GLN A 452 16.12 6.30 -7.59
CA GLN A 452 15.72 5.10 -8.34
C GLN A 452 14.97 5.39 -9.65
N GLY A 453 14.97 6.67 -10.08
CA GLY A 453 14.42 7.12 -11.34
C GLY A 453 12.91 7.36 -11.34
N TYR A 454 12.29 7.52 -10.18
CA TYR A 454 10.87 7.90 -10.10
C TYR A 454 10.71 9.39 -10.35
N ARG A 455 9.58 9.75 -10.94
CA ARG A 455 9.02 11.09 -10.86
C ARG A 455 7.83 10.99 -9.91
N LEU A 456 7.96 11.60 -8.74
CA LEU A 456 6.92 11.58 -7.72
C LEU A 456 5.81 12.54 -8.11
N VAL A 457 4.58 12.11 -7.87
CA VAL A 457 3.35 12.79 -8.30
C VAL A 457 2.51 13.06 -7.06
N GLY A 458 2.19 14.33 -6.82
CA GLY A 458 1.54 14.75 -5.58
C GLY A 458 2.30 14.30 -4.33
N THR A 459 1.53 13.80 -3.37
CA THR A 459 1.95 13.43 -2.02
C THR A 459 1.95 11.92 -1.78
N HIS A 460 1.48 11.12 -2.75
CA HIS A 460 1.34 9.67 -2.61
C HIS A 460 1.49 8.83 -3.89
N SER A 461 1.72 9.46 -5.03
CA SER A 461 1.74 8.80 -6.34
C SER A 461 3.11 8.87 -7.01
N GLY A 462 3.29 8.13 -8.10
CA GLY A 462 4.53 8.19 -8.87
C GLY A 462 4.40 7.63 -10.28
N VAL A 463 5.28 8.09 -11.17
CA VAL A 463 5.44 7.60 -12.54
C VAL A 463 6.91 7.24 -12.77
N LYS A 464 7.17 6.20 -13.56
CA LYS A 464 8.53 5.80 -13.95
C LYS A 464 8.52 5.31 -15.39
N LEU A 465 9.65 5.50 -16.08
CA LEU A 465 9.81 4.97 -17.43
C LEU A 465 10.06 3.47 -17.39
N CYS A 466 9.18 2.68 -17.98
CA CYS A 466 9.33 1.24 -18.09
C CYS A 466 10.59 0.89 -18.90
N ARG A 467 11.26 -0.20 -18.50
CA ARG A 467 12.41 -0.76 -19.25
C ARG A 467 12.07 -0.97 -20.72
N TRP A 468 10.87 -1.49 -21.01
CA TRP A 468 10.43 -1.78 -22.36
C TRP A 468 10.08 -0.54 -23.18
N THR A 469 9.64 0.55 -22.53
CA THR A 469 9.50 1.86 -23.19
C THR A 469 10.85 2.32 -23.73
N LYS A 470 11.92 2.24 -22.92
CA LYS A 470 13.29 2.54 -23.37
C LYS A 470 13.76 1.61 -24.50
N SER A 471 13.46 0.32 -24.38
CA SER A 471 13.83 -0.69 -25.40
C SER A 471 13.16 -0.40 -26.75
N MET A 472 11.85 -0.19 -26.74
CA MET A 472 11.06 0.04 -27.94
C MET A 472 11.39 1.38 -28.61
N LEU A 473 11.65 2.43 -27.83
CA LEU A 473 12.17 3.72 -28.34
C LEU A 473 13.47 3.55 -29.13
N ARG A 474 14.35 2.63 -28.70
CA ARG A 474 15.61 2.31 -29.38
C ARG A 474 15.45 1.33 -30.54
N GLY A 475 14.22 0.88 -30.84
CA GLY A 475 13.93 -0.14 -31.85
C GLY A 475 14.31 -1.57 -31.45
N ARG A 476 14.52 -1.83 -30.16
CA ARG A 476 15.05 -3.12 -29.64
C ARG A 476 13.99 -4.10 -29.14
N GLY A 477 12.73 -3.87 -29.46
CA GLY A 477 11.63 -4.70 -28.98
C GLY A 477 10.75 -4.03 -27.91
N GLY A 478 9.43 -4.25 -28.00
CA GLY A 478 8.45 -3.96 -26.96
C GLY A 478 8.34 -5.07 -25.90
N CYS A 479 7.51 -4.83 -24.88
CA CYS A 479 7.22 -5.86 -23.89
C CYS A 479 6.26 -6.93 -24.45
N TYR A 480 6.13 -8.04 -23.74
CA TYR A 480 5.20 -9.12 -24.08
C TYR A 480 3.73 -8.68 -24.26
N LYS A 481 3.32 -7.55 -23.66
CA LYS A 481 1.96 -7.04 -23.84
C LYS A 481 1.71 -6.45 -25.22
N HIS A 482 2.77 -6.10 -25.95
CA HIS A 482 2.68 -5.79 -27.38
C HIS A 482 2.21 -7.02 -28.16
N THR A 483 2.89 -8.15 -27.95
CA THR A 483 2.52 -9.46 -28.50
C THR A 483 1.10 -9.87 -28.13
N PHE A 484 0.75 -9.80 -26.84
CA PHE A 484 -0.51 -10.37 -26.36
C PHE A 484 -1.73 -9.51 -26.70
N TYR A 485 -1.59 -8.18 -26.64
CA TYR A 485 -2.74 -7.25 -26.56
C TYR A 485 -2.60 -5.99 -27.41
N ASN A 486 -1.58 -5.88 -28.26
CA ASN A 486 -1.28 -4.67 -29.01
C ASN A 486 -0.99 -3.43 -28.13
N ILE A 487 -0.28 -3.61 -27.01
CA ILE A 487 0.16 -2.47 -26.18
C ILE A 487 1.51 -1.96 -26.68
N ASN A 488 1.52 -0.80 -27.33
CA ASN A 488 2.74 -0.13 -27.72
C ASN A 488 3.48 0.38 -26.46
N SER A 489 4.60 -0.25 -26.13
CA SER A 489 5.36 0.05 -24.91
C SER A 489 5.96 1.46 -24.93
N SER A 490 6.22 2.05 -26.11
CA SER A 490 6.74 3.41 -26.24
C SER A 490 5.68 4.48 -25.90
N GLN A 491 4.39 4.14 -25.98
CA GLN A 491 3.24 5.01 -25.69
C GLN A 491 2.54 4.63 -24.37
N CYS A 492 3.20 3.82 -23.54
CA CYS A 492 2.68 3.35 -22.27
C CYS A 492 3.27 4.13 -21.10
N MET A 493 2.41 4.80 -20.34
CA MET A 493 2.74 5.46 -19.09
C MET A 493 2.55 4.47 -17.93
N GLU A 494 3.64 4.09 -17.26
CA GLU A 494 3.59 3.26 -16.07
C GLU A 494 3.55 4.14 -14.81
N MET A 495 2.42 4.10 -14.09
CA MET A 495 2.23 4.90 -12.88
C MET A 495 1.53 4.12 -11.76
N THR A 496 1.47 4.75 -10.60
CA THR A 496 0.60 4.31 -9.50
C THR A 496 0.00 5.52 -8.79
N PRO A 497 -1.30 5.49 -8.44
CA PRO A 497 -1.94 6.46 -7.57
C PRO A 497 -1.73 6.15 -6.08
N SER A 498 -1.04 5.06 -5.73
CA SER A 498 -0.71 4.70 -4.35
C SER A 498 0.60 3.92 -4.30
N LEU A 499 1.65 4.52 -3.74
CA LEU A 499 2.93 3.82 -3.52
C LEU A 499 2.86 2.76 -2.42
N ALA A 500 1.80 2.75 -1.61
CA ALA A 500 1.63 1.81 -0.50
C ALA A 500 0.98 0.50 -0.93
N CYS A 501 1.40 -0.62 -0.34
CA CYS A 501 0.88 -1.97 -0.64
C CYS A 501 0.37 -2.69 0.62
N ALA A 502 -0.57 -3.62 0.45
CA ALA A 502 -0.98 -4.54 1.51
C ALA A 502 -0.14 -5.83 1.59
N ASN A 503 0.78 -6.05 0.66
CA ASN A 503 1.62 -7.25 0.58
C ASN A 503 3.11 -6.89 0.65
N LYS A 504 3.92 -7.84 1.13
CA LYS A 504 5.38 -7.78 1.18
C LYS A 504 5.98 -8.96 0.40
N CYS A 505 5.64 -9.09 -0.88
CA CYS A 505 6.02 -10.24 -1.69
C CYS A 505 7.55 -10.45 -1.73
N ILE A 506 8.01 -11.71 -1.70
CA ILE A 506 9.44 -12.07 -1.72
C ILE A 506 10.14 -11.69 -3.02
N PHE A 507 9.40 -11.62 -4.11
CA PHE A 507 9.89 -11.21 -5.43
C PHE A 507 9.66 -9.72 -5.71
N CYS A 508 9.12 -8.97 -4.75
CA CYS A 508 8.96 -7.53 -4.92
C CYS A 508 10.35 -6.89 -4.97
N TRP A 509 10.71 -6.32 -6.12
CA TRP A 509 12.02 -5.72 -6.40
C TRP A 509 12.46 -4.60 -5.45
N ARG A 510 11.58 -4.18 -4.53
CA ARG A 510 11.83 -3.18 -3.51
C ARG A 510 12.22 -3.77 -2.16
N HIS A 511 12.36 -5.08 -2.05
CA HIS A 511 12.94 -5.77 -0.88
C HIS A 511 12.40 -5.26 0.46
N HIS A 512 11.08 -5.03 0.54
CA HIS A 512 10.36 -4.54 1.72
C HIS A 512 10.58 -3.07 2.14
N THR A 513 11.24 -2.25 1.32
CA THR A 513 11.49 -0.81 1.59
C THR A 513 10.31 0.12 1.29
N ASN A 514 9.28 -0.37 0.59
CA ASN A 514 8.11 0.44 0.28
C ASN A 514 7.19 0.61 1.50
N PRO A 515 6.44 1.72 1.55
CA PRO A 515 5.34 1.86 2.48
C PRO A 515 4.35 0.70 2.35
N VAL A 516 3.88 0.20 3.48
CA VAL A 516 2.84 -0.81 3.53
C VAL A 516 1.66 -0.31 4.35
N SER A 517 0.45 -0.67 3.95
CA SER A 517 -0.78 -0.32 4.68
C SER A 517 -1.93 -1.22 4.24
N ARG A 518 -2.91 -1.39 5.13
CA ARG A 518 -4.19 -2.06 4.83
C ARG A 518 -5.23 -1.08 4.26
N HIS A 519 -5.06 0.22 4.49
CA HIS A 519 -6.01 1.26 4.09
C HIS A 519 -5.30 2.50 3.53
N PHE A 520 -5.99 3.24 2.66
CA PHE A 520 -5.52 4.56 2.23
C PHE A 520 -5.77 5.58 3.34
N ARG A 521 -4.70 6.17 3.86
CA ARG A 521 -4.76 7.03 5.05
C ARG A 521 -3.97 8.33 4.94
N TRP A 522 -3.58 8.66 3.72
CA TRP A 522 -2.77 9.82 3.41
C TRP A 522 -3.63 10.91 2.79
N LYS A 523 -3.01 12.07 2.62
CA LYS A 523 -3.60 13.14 1.82
C LYS A 523 -4.09 12.59 0.48
N GLN A 524 -5.32 12.93 0.11
CA GLN A 524 -5.94 12.48 -1.13
C GLN A 524 -5.82 13.57 -2.18
N ASP A 525 -4.76 13.54 -2.99
CA ASP A 525 -4.60 14.48 -4.09
C ASP A 525 -5.62 14.18 -5.20
N PRO A 526 -6.22 15.19 -5.84
CA PRO A 526 -7.29 14.98 -6.81
C PRO A 526 -6.80 14.26 -8.07
N PRO A 527 -7.61 13.37 -8.69
CA PRO A 527 -7.24 12.62 -9.90
C PRO A 527 -6.74 13.49 -11.05
N GLU A 528 -7.34 14.66 -11.27
CA GLU A 528 -6.96 15.61 -12.32
C GLU A 528 -5.50 16.06 -12.16
N LEU A 529 -5.07 16.33 -10.92
CA LEU A 529 -3.69 16.70 -10.62
C LEU A 529 -2.75 15.50 -10.84
N LEU A 530 -3.14 14.31 -10.38
CA LEU A 530 -2.33 13.10 -10.51
C LEU A 530 -2.07 12.75 -11.98
N ILE A 531 -3.09 12.82 -12.83
CA ILE A 531 -2.95 12.56 -14.28
C ILE A 531 -2.08 13.62 -14.93
N ALA A 532 -2.36 14.91 -14.68
CA ALA A 532 -1.59 16.00 -15.30
C ALA A 532 -0.10 15.95 -14.94
N GLN A 533 0.22 15.75 -13.66
CA GLN A 533 1.60 15.61 -13.19
C GLN A 533 2.24 14.29 -13.64
N GLY A 534 1.50 13.19 -13.66
CA GLY A 534 1.98 11.90 -14.16
C GLY A 534 2.38 11.97 -15.64
N MET A 535 1.52 12.57 -16.48
CA MET A 535 1.81 12.79 -17.89
C MET A 535 3.00 13.73 -18.08
N ALA A 536 3.06 14.85 -17.36
CA ALA A 536 4.18 15.78 -17.43
C ALA A 536 5.52 15.10 -17.06
N GLY A 537 5.53 14.30 -15.98
CA GLY A 537 6.69 13.52 -15.56
C GLY A 537 7.09 12.47 -16.59
N HIS A 538 6.12 11.77 -17.19
CA HIS A 538 6.36 10.81 -18.26
C HIS A 538 7.00 11.49 -19.48
N TYR A 539 6.40 12.57 -19.99
CA TYR A 539 6.92 13.32 -21.12
C TYR A 539 8.31 13.91 -20.87
N GLN A 540 8.60 14.36 -19.65
CA GLN A 540 9.93 14.81 -19.28
C GLN A 540 10.97 13.68 -19.41
N MET A 541 10.64 12.46 -18.95
CA MET A 541 11.51 11.30 -19.10
C MET A 541 11.65 10.85 -20.56
N ILE A 542 10.58 10.92 -21.36
CA ILE A 542 10.65 10.64 -22.80
C ILE A 542 11.60 11.62 -23.50
N LYS A 543 11.50 12.93 -23.20
CA LYS A 543 12.41 13.95 -23.77
C LYS A 543 13.89 13.67 -23.45
N GLN A 544 14.18 13.10 -22.29
CA GLN A 544 15.54 12.70 -21.89
C GLN A 544 16.11 11.56 -22.75
N MET A 545 15.26 10.82 -23.50
CA MET A 545 15.71 9.79 -24.43
C MET A 545 16.22 10.36 -25.77
N ARG A 546 16.12 11.68 -25.99
CA ARG A 546 16.65 12.33 -27.19
C ARG A 546 18.18 12.17 -27.25
N GLY A 547 18.68 11.73 -28.39
CA GLY A 547 20.12 11.52 -28.61
C GLY A 547 20.64 10.16 -28.12
N VAL A 548 19.82 9.35 -27.45
CA VAL A 548 20.20 7.98 -27.09
C VAL A 548 20.33 7.12 -28.36
N PRO A 549 21.41 6.32 -28.51
CA PRO A 549 21.60 5.48 -29.69
C PRO A 549 20.42 4.55 -29.99
N GLY A 550 19.92 4.63 -31.23
CA GLY A 550 18.77 3.89 -31.75
C GLY A 550 17.42 4.62 -31.65
N VAL A 551 17.35 5.75 -30.94
CA VAL A 551 16.13 6.56 -30.83
C VAL A 551 16.02 7.50 -32.02
N THR A 552 14.98 7.31 -32.85
CA THR A 552 14.72 8.16 -34.01
C THR A 552 13.78 9.32 -33.64
N PRO A 553 13.80 10.45 -34.37
CA PRO A 553 12.85 11.54 -34.17
C PRO A 553 11.39 11.10 -34.28
N GLU A 554 11.07 10.17 -35.16
CA GLU A 554 9.72 9.64 -35.40
C GLU A 554 9.23 8.83 -34.21
N ARG A 555 10.07 7.93 -33.66
CA ARG A 555 9.74 7.15 -32.45
C ARG A 555 9.58 8.05 -31.24
N LEU A 556 10.43 9.06 -31.11
CA LEU A 556 10.33 10.05 -30.04
C LEU A 556 9.04 10.86 -30.14
N ALA A 557 8.65 11.27 -31.35
CA ALA A 557 7.39 11.97 -31.61
C ALA A 557 6.17 11.10 -31.28
N ALA A 558 6.17 9.82 -31.69
CA ALA A 558 5.11 8.87 -31.35
C ALA A 558 4.98 8.65 -29.84
N ALA A 559 6.11 8.52 -29.13
CA ALA A 559 6.14 8.33 -27.68
C ALA A 559 5.71 9.57 -26.88
N MET A 560 5.67 10.75 -27.50
CA MET A 560 5.09 11.96 -26.90
C MET A 560 3.56 11.96 -26.93
N GLN A 561 2.91 10.89 -27.40
CA GLN A 561 1.49 10.64 -27.29
C GLN A 561 1.25 9.40 -26.42
N ILE A 562 0.80 9.60 -25.19
CA ILE A 562 0.41 8.50 -24.30
C ILE A 562 -0.90 7.90 -24.82
N ARG A 563 -0.93 6.58 -25.01
CA ARG A 563 -2.11 5.80 -25.43
C ARG A 563 -2.56 4.79 -24.36
N HIS A 564 -1.65 4.44 -23.47
CA HIS A 564 -1.86 3.42 -22.44
C HIS A 564 -1.37 3.91 -21.08
N CYS A 565 -2.10 3.60 -20.03
CA CYS A 565 -1.72 3.84 -18.65
C CYS A 565 -1.73 2.50 -17.90
N ALA A 566 -0.55 2.03 -17.52
CA ALA A 566 -0.36 0.85 -16.70
C ALA A 566 -0.34 1.25 -15.23
N LEU A 567 -1.42 0.92 -14.51
CA LEU A 567 -1.55 1.11 -13.07
C LEU A 567 -0.93 -0.10 -12.36
N SER A 568 0.40 -0.18 -12.44
CA SER A 568 1.15 -1.37 -12.00
C SER A 568 2.58 -1.08 -11.57
N LEU A 569 2.95 0.19 -11.33
CA LEU A 569 4.32 0.57 -11.05
C LEU A 569 4.84 -0.03 -9.73
N VAL A 570 4.18 0.34 -8.62
CA VAL A 570 4.49 -0.09 -7.26
C VAL A 570 3.29 0.24 -6.37
N GLY A 571 3.19 -0.43 -5.22
CA GLY A 571 2.05 -0.26 -4.32
C GLY A 571 0.80 -0.96 -4.84
N GLU A 572 -0.35 -0.54 -4.34
CA GLU A 572 -1.66 -1.10 -4.67
C GLU A 572 -2.59 0.02 -5.19
N PRO A 573 -2.80 0.11 -6.52
CA PRO A 573 -3.52 1.22 -7.13
C PRO A 573 -5.01 1.26 -6.74
N ILE A 574 -5.64 0.09 -6.54
CA ILE A 574 -7.08 0.01 -6.21
C ILE A 574 -7.39 0.58 -4.82
N MET A 575 -6.37 0.74 -3.98
CA MET A 575 -6.48 1.34 -2.66
C MET A 575 -6.81 2.84 -2.74
N TYR A 576 -6.51 3.51 -3.86
CA TYR A 576 -6.76 4.94 -4.02
C TYR A 576 -8.28 5.25 -4.01
N PRO A 577 -8.78 6.10 -3.10
CA PRO A 577 -10.23 6.27 -2.92
C PRO A 577 -11.00 6.77 -4.14
N GLN A 578 -10.35 7.53 -5.03
CA GLN A 578 -10.97 8.08 -6.24
C GLN A 578 -10.54 7.34 -7.51
N ILE A 579 -10.22 6.05 -7.41
CA ILE A 579 -9.71 5.25 -8.54
C ILE A 579 -10.67 5.20 -9.73
N ASN A 580 -11.98 5.14 -9.49
CA ASN A 580 -12.98 5.16 -10.55
C ASN A 580 -12.97 6.48 -11.33
N ARG A 581 -12.90 7.62 -10.61
CA ARG A 581 -12.79 8.95 -11.24
C ARG A 581 -11.49 9.07 -12.03
N PHE A 582 -10.40 8.55 -11.47
CA PHE A 582 -9.11 8.52 -12.12
C PHE A 582 -9.15 7.73 -13.45
N CYS A 583 -9.70 6.52 -13.47
CA CYS A 583 -9.84 5.73 -14.68
C CYS A 583 -10.76 6.39 -15.71
N ALA A 584 -11.88 6.98 -15.27
CA ALA A 584 -12.80 7.69 -16.17
C ALA A 584 -12.12 8.89 -16.86
N LEU A 585 -11.28 9.66 -16.14
CA LEU A 585 -10.51 10.77 -16.73
C LEU A 585 -9.48 10.30 -17.75
N LEU A 586 -8.86 9.13 -17.56
CA LEU A 586 -7.97 8.55 -18.57
C LEU A 586 -8.75 8.21 -19.84
N HIS A 587 -9.93 7.57 -19.71
CA HIS A 587 -10.75 7.21 -20.87
C HIS A 587 -11.28 8.43 -21.62
N GLN A 588 -11.65 9.51 -20.92
CA GLN A 588 -12.02 10.79 -21.53
C GLN A 588 -10.88 11.41 -22.37
N GLN A 589 -9.63 11.02 -22.11
CA GLN A 589 -8.47 11.44 -22.89
C GLN A 589 -8.04 10.39 -23.92
N HIS A 590 -8.85 9.35 -24.16
CA HIS A 590 -8.53 8.18 -24.97
C HIS A 590 -7.21 7.49 -24.56
N ILE A 591 -6.98 7.43 -23.23
CA ILE A 591 -5.86 6.68 -22.62
C ILE A 591 -6.42 5.41 -21.98
N SER A 592 -6.00 4.26 -22.48
CA SER A 592 -6.47 2.95 -22.02
C SER A 592 -5.89 2.64 -20.63
N SER A 593 -6.70 2.05 -19.75
CA SER A 593 -6.31 1.79 -18.36
C SER A 593 -6.14 0.29 -18.09
N PHE A 594 -4.95 -0.09 -17.61
CA PHE A 594 -4.63 -1.46 -17.21
C PHE A 594 -4.45 -1.52 -15.70
N MET A 595 -5.46 -2.04 -14.99
CA MET A 595 -5.47 -2.11 -13.53
C MET A 595 -4.85 -3.41 -13.04
N VAL A 596 -3.84 -3.34 -12.17
CA VAL A 596 -3.27 -4.53 -11.53
C VAL A 596 -3.48 -4.45 -10.02
N THR A 597 -4.05 -5.51 -9.44
CA THR A 597 -4.27 -5.59 -7.99
C THR A 597 -3.82 -6.94 -7.41
N ASN A 598 -3.50 -6.97 -6.12
CA ASN A 598 -2.93 -8.12 -5.40
C ASN A 598 -3.95 -9.05 -4.72
N ALA A 599 -5.23 -8.94 -5.08
CA ALA A 599 -6.33 -9.75 -4.52
C ALA A 599 -6.60 -9.56 -3.02
N GLN A 600 -6.28 -8.39 -2.45
CA GLN A 600 -6.55 -8.10 -1.02
C GLN A 600 -7.65 -7.06 -0.81
N PHE A 601 -8.38 -6.63 -1.84
CA PHE A 601 -9.34 -5.51 -1.76
C PHE A 601 -10.69 -5.84 -2.44
N PRO A 602 -11.47 -6.79 -1.88
CA PRO A 602 -12.68 -7.29 -2.54
C PRO A 602 -13.78 -6.24 -2.70
N GLU A 603 -13.94 -5.32 -1.74
CA GLU A 603 -14.93 -4.24 -1.82
C GLU A 603 -14.58 -3.26 -2.95
N GLN A 604 -13.34 -2.79 -2.98
CA GLN A 604 -12.85 -1.90 -4.04
C GLN A 604 -12.90 -2.58 -5.40
N LEU A 605 -12.60 -3.89 -5.47
CA LEU A 605 -12.72 -4.67 -6.70
C LEU A 605 -14.17 -4.77 -7.17
N ARG A 606 -15.12 -4.99 -6.25
CA ARG A 606 -16.56 -5.00 -6.56
C ARG A 606 -17.01 -3.66 -7.14
N ASP A 607 -16.63 -2.56 -6.51
CA ASP A 607 -17.05 -1.21 -6.86
C ASP A 607 -16.28 -0.60 -8.06
N LEU A 608 -15.20 -1.26 -8.49
CA LEU A 608 -14.40 -0.84 -9.65
C LEU A 608 -15.26 -0.82 -10.92
N GLN A 609 -15.34 0.35 -11.55
CA GLN A 609 -15.96 0.56 -12.85
C GLN A 609 -15.12 -0.08 -13.97
N PRO A 610 -15.71 -0.35 -15.15
CA PRO A 610 -14.98 -0.93 -16.27
C PRO A 610 -13.68 -0.22 -16.61
N VAL A 611 -12.57 -0.95 -16.55
CA VAL A 611 -11.27 -0.59 -17.12
C VAL A 611 -11.05 -1.45 -18.36
N VAL A 612 -10.16 -1.01 -19.26
CA VAL A 612 -9.84 -1.74 -20.51
C VAL A 612 -9.43 -3.19 -20.22
N GLN A 613 -8.58 -3.40 -19.21
CA GLN A 613 -8.24 -4.74 -18.76
C GLN A 613 -7.90 -4.75 -17.27
N LEU A 614 -8.52 -5.67 -16.54
CA LEU A 614 -8.35 -5.86 -15.10
C LEU A 614 -7.51 -7.11 -14.83
N TYR A 615 -6.43 -6.94 -14.07
CA TYR A 615 -5.51 -8.00 -13.69
C TYR A 615 -5.63 -8.26 -12.20
N LEU A 616 -5.84 -9.52 -11.85
CA LEU A 616 -5.72 -10.03 -10.50
C LEU A 616 -4.44 -10.85 -10.41
N SER A 617 -3.50 -10.42 -9.56
CA SER A 617 -2.26 -11.16 -9.34
C SER A 617 -2.56 -12.35 -8.44
N ILE A 618 -2.36 -13.56 -8.97
CA ILE A 618 -2.56 -14.83 -8.26
C ILE A 618 -1.21 -15.52 -8.19
N ASP A 619 -0.39 -15.09 -7.23
CA ASP A 619 1.00 -15.55 -7.11
C ASP A 619 1.12 -16.83 -6.26
N ALA A 620 0.02 -17.30 -5.66
CA ALA A 620 -0.02 -18.56 -4.93
C ALA A 620 -1.44 -19.16 -4.92
N PRO A 621 -1.59 -20.49 -5.09
CA PRO A 621 -2.88 -21.14 -5.16
C PRO A 621 -3.41 -21.67 -3.81
N THR A 622 -2.62 -21.56 -2.73
CA THR A 622 -2.99 -22.03 -1.38
C THR A 622 -2.71 -20.96 -0.31
N PRO A 623 -3.40 -20.99 0.85
CA PRO A 623 -3.16 -20.02 1.92
C PRO A 623 -1.74 -20.06 2.47
N GLU A 624 -1.11 -21.24 2.53
CA GLU A 624 0.26 -21.44 3.01
C GLU A 624 1.27 -20.82 2.03
N GLU A 625 1.12 -21.09 0.74
CA GLU A 625 1.98 -20.53 -0.30
C GLU A 625 1.81 -19.02 -0.41
N LEU A 626 0.58 -18.51 -0.32
CA LEU A 626 0.30 -17.07 -0.38
C LEU A 626 0.95 -16.35 0.80
N LYS A 627 0.86 -16.92 2.01
CA LYS A 627 1.52 -16.36 3.19
C LYS A 627 3.04 -16.35 3.05
N ARG A 628 3.61 -17.41 2.48
CA ARG A 628 5.07 -17.54 2.29
C ARG A 628 5.60 -16.59 1.23
N ILE A 629 4.88 -16.45 0.12
CA ILE A 629 5.31 -15.72 -1.07
C ILE A 629 4.92 -14.24 -0.99
N ASP A 630 3.65 -13.93 -0.77
CA ASP A 630 3.12 -12.57 -0.84
C ASP A 630 3.23 -11.82 0.49
N ARG A 631 3.34 -12.56 1.61
CA ARG A 631 3.44 -12.02 2.97
C ARG A 631 2.41 -10.88 3.20
N PRO A 632 1.11 -11.18 3.07
CA PRO A 632 0.05 -10.18 3.20
C PRO A 632 -0.02 -9.63 4.62
N LEU A 633 -0.44 -8.36 4.74
CA LEU A 633 -0.66 -7.71 6.03
C LEU A 633 -1.98 -8.11 6.70
N PHE A 634 -2.99 -8.49 5.92
CA PHE A 634 -4.30 -8.89 6.43
C PHE A 634 -4.23 -10.26 7.14
N GLU A 635 -4.98 -10.43 8.22
CA GLU A 635 -5.07 -11.73 8.91
C GLU A 635 -6.01 -12.68 8.14
N ASP A 636 -7.06 -12.13 7.52
CA ASP A 636 -8.06 -12.78 6.66
C ASP A 636 -7.63 -12.83 5.17
N TYR A 637 -6.31 -12.75 4.90
CA TYR A 637 -5.75 -12.56 3.56
C TYR A 637 -6.23 -13.58 2.51
N TRP A 638 -6.49 -14.83 2.92
CA TRP A 638 -6.95 -15.89 2.04
C TRP A 638 -8.43 -15.73 1.68
N ASP A 639 -9.28 -15.42 2.65
CA ASP A 639 -10.70 -15.17 2.42
C ASP A 639 -10.90 -13.95 1.52
N ARG A 640 -10.05 -12.92 1.67
CA ARG A 640 -10.01 -11.76 0.78
C ARG A 640 -9.61 -12.13 -0.64
N CYS A 641 -8.57 -12.97 -0.80
CA CYS A 641 -8.14 -13.49 -2.09
C CYS A 641 -9.28 -14.23 -2.80
N LEU A 642 -9.91 -15.19 -2.12
CA LEU A 642 -11.05 -15.94 -2.67
C LEU A 642 -12.25 -15.03 -2.99
N SER A 643 -12.49 -14.02 -2.15
CA SER A 643 -13.54 -13.02 -2.42
C SER A 643 -13.22 -12.20 -3.68
N CYS A 644 -11.98 -11.74 -3.85
CA CYS A 644 -11.55 -11.05 -5.06
C CYS A 644 -11.69 -11.92 -6.32
N VAL A 645 -11.32 -13.20 -6.24
CA VAL A 645 -11.51 -14.17 -7.33
C VAL A 645 -12.99 -14.26 -7.73
N LYS A 646 -13.90 -14.37 -6.74
CA LYS A 646 -15.35 -14.39 -6.99
C LYS A 646 -15.90 -13.08 -7.52
N GLU A 647 -15.37 -11.93 -7.10
CA GLU A 647 -15.79 -10.62 -7.63
C GLU A 647 -15.28 -10.42 -9.06
N LEU A 648 -14.10 -10.94 -9.41
CA LEU A 648 -13.57 -10.91 -10.78
C LEU A 648 -14.47 -11.69 -11.74
N ALA A 649 -14.96 -12.86 -11.34
CA ALA A 649 -15.88 -13.67 -12.17
C ALA A 649 -17.18 -12.94 -12.56
N LYS A 650 -17.58 -11.90 -11.81
CA LYS A 650 -18.77 -11.10 -12.09
C LYS A 650 -18.50 -9.94 -13.05
N LYS A 651 -17.23 -9.65 -13.35
CA LYS A 651 -16.84 -8.55 -14.25
C LYS A 651 -17.11 -8.95 -15.70
N ARG A 652 -17.63 -8.00 -16.49
CA ARG A 652 -17.93 -8.19 -17.92
C ARG A 652 -16.81 -7.67 -18.82
N GLN A 653 -16.02 -6.72 -18.32
CA GLN A 653 -14.81 -6.26 -18.96
C GLN A 653 -13.76 -7.38 -19.04
N ARG A 654 -12.69 -7.14 -19.78
CA ARG A 654 -11.61 -8.09 -19.96
C ARG A 654 -10.85 -8.35 -18.65
N THR A 655 -10.78 -9.61 -18.24
CA THR A 655 -10.19 -10.03 -16.96
C THR A 655 -8.97 -10.94 -17.15
N VAL A 656 -7.97 -10.80 -16.29
CA VAL A 656 -6.73 -11.57 -16.37
C VAL A 656 -6.31 -12.06 -15.00
N PHE A 657 -6.02 -13.35 -14.89
CA PHE A 657 -5.17 -13.86 -13.81
C PHE A 657 -3.72 -13.73 -14.21
N ARG A 658 -2.92 -13.05 -13.39
CA ARG A 658 -1.48 -12.93 -13.63
C ARG A 658 -0.72 -13.72 -12.59
N LEU A 659 -0.01 -14.74 -13.03
CA LEU A 659 0.75 -15.67 -12.19
C LEU A 659 2.24 -15.36 -12.36
N THR A 660 2.91 -14.98 -11.27
CA THR A 660 4.36 -14.84 -11.25
C THR A 660 5.00 -16.15 -10.77
N LEU A 661 5.52 -16.96 -11.70
CA LEU A 661 6.13 -18.24 -11.35
C LEU A 661 7.53 -18.07 -10.77
N VAL A 662 7.75 -18.69 -9.62
CA VAL A 662 8.98 -18.74 -8.86
C VAL A 662 9.25 -20.23 -8.57
N ASN A 663 10.28 -20.79 -9.20
CA ASN A 663 10.67 -22.19 -9.01
C ASN A 663 10.93 -22.46 -7.52
N GLN A 664 10.51 -23.64 -7.03
CA GLN A 664 10.55 -24.08 -5.63
C GLN A 664 9.55 -23.36 -4.69
N TYR A 665 8.74 -22.45 -5.22
CA TYR A 665 7.74 -21.73 -4.44
C TYR A 665 6.32 -22.04 -4.91
N ASN A 666 5.99 -21.82 -6.17
CA ASN A 666 4.59 -21.91 -6.64
C ASN A 666 4.42 -22.66 -7.97
N THR A 667 5.35 -23.53 -8.32
CA THR A 667 5.33 -24.24 -9.61
C THR A 667 4.71 -25.63 -9.56
N ASP A 668 4.54 -26.20 -8.37
CA ASP A 668 4.27 -27.64 -8.22
C ASP A 668 2.77 -27.96 -8.13
N ASN A 669 1.96 -27.01 -7.65
CA ASN A 669 0.54 -27.24 -7.34
C ASN A 669 -0.42 -26.73 -8.43
N VAL A 670 -0.34 -27.32 -9.62
CA VAL A 670 -1.20 -26.97 -10.77
C VAL A 670 -2.68 -27.15 -10.46
N LYS A 671 -3.05 -28.18 -9.68
CA LYS A 671 -4.44 -28.47 -9.33
C LYS A 671 -5.10 -27.36 -8.52
N ALA A 672 -4.40 -26.80 -7.54
CA ALA A 672 -4.93 -25.70 -6.76
C ALA A 672 -5.06 -24.41 -7.59
N TYR A 673 -4.19 -24.19 -8.58
CA TYR A 673 -4.39 -23.11 -9.55
C TYR A 673 -5.65 -23.33 -10.40
N ALA A 674 -5.90 -24.56 -10.85
CA ALA A 674 -7.12 -24.90 -11.58
C ALA A 674 -8.38 -24.63 -10.73
N ASP A 675 -8.36 -24.91 -9.41
CA ASP A 675 -9.47 -24.57 -8.50
C ASP A 675 -9.79 -23.06 -8.51
N LEU A 676 -8.76 -22.21 -8.49
CA LEU A 676 -8.93 -20.75 -8.55
C LEU A 676 -9.42 -20.29 -9.92
N VAL A 677 -8.92 -20.89 -11.01
CA VAL A 677 -9.36 -20.58 -12.38
C VAL A 677 -10.83 -20.96 -12.56
N GLU A 678 -11.27 -22.13 -12.09
CA GLU A 678 -12.67 -22.54 -12.16
C GLU A 678 -13.59 -21.59 -11.39
N MET A 679 -13.11 -21.07 -10.25
CA MET A 679 -13.86 -20.10 -9.45
C MET A 679 -13.91 -18.70 -10.09
N GLY A 680 -12.80 -18.24 -10.67
CA GLY A 680 -12.66 -16.89 -11.20
C GLY A 680 -13.09 -16.71 -12.65
N GLN A 681 -13.04 -17.79 -13.45
CA GLN A 681 -13.31 -17.80 -14.89
C GLN A 681 -12.68 -16.59 -15.64
N PRO A 682 -11.39 -16.28 -15.44
CA PRO A 682 -10.77 -15.13 -16.10
C PRO A 682 -10.76 -15.32 -17.62
N ASP A 683 -10.86 -14.24 -18.40
CA ASP A 683 -10.74 -14.32 -19.86
C ASP A 683 -9.36 -14.86 -20.29
N PHE A 684 -8.32 -14.46 -19.56
CA PHE A 684 -6.93 -14.82 -19.81
C PHE A 684 -6.18 -15.20 -18.55
N ILE A 685 -5.16 -16.04 -18.72
CA ILE A 685 -4.18 -16.38 -17.68
C ILE A 685 -2.79 -16.04 -18.23
N GLU A 686 -2.19 -14.99 -17.69
CA GLU A 686 -0.81 -14.60 -17.95
C GLU A 686 0.12 -15.33 -17.00
N VAL A 687 0.94 -16.22 -17.53
CA VAL A 687 1.95 -16.93 -16.75
C VAL A 687 3.31 -16.35 -17.09
N LYS A 688 3.97 -15.76 -16.08
CA LYS A 688 5.23 -15.05 -16.25
C LYS A 688 6.28 -15.59 -15.30
N GLY A 689 7.45 -15.93 -15.82
CA GLY A 689 8.61 -16.22 -15.00
C GLY A 689 9.09 -15.01 -14.21
N VAL A 690 9.39 -15.21 -12.92
CA VAL A 690 9.93 -14.16 -12.07
C VAL A 690 11.22 -13.58 -12.66
N THR A 691 11.34 -12.26 -12.67
CA THR A 691 12.59 -11.60 -13.06
C THR A 691 13.43 -11.37 -11.81
N TYR A 692 14.68 -11.82 -11.83
CA TYR A 692 15.61 -11.58 -10.72
C TYR A 692 15.95 -10.08 -10.63
N CYS A 693 15.76 -9.48 -9.46
CA CYS A 693 15.95 -8.04 -9.24
C CYS A 693 17.21 -7.72 -8.41
N GLY A 694 18.15 -8.65 -8.30
CA GLY A 694 19.35 -8.50 -7.50
C GLY A 694 19.23 -9.15 -6.12
N THR A 695 20.35 -9.17 -5.41
CA THR A 695 20.47 -9.76 -4.07
C THR A 695 20.23 -8.66 -3.04
N SER A 696 19.32 -8.87 -2.09
CA SER A 696 19.21 -8.03 -0.89
C SER A 696 19.50 -8.89 0.35
N PRO A 697 19.92 -8.28 1.49
CA PRO A 697 20.08 -9.01 2.75
C PRO A 697 18.81 -9.78 3.17
N SER A 698 17.65 -9.28 2.75
CA SER A 698 16.32 -9.80 3.06
C SER A 698 15.74 -10.78 2.03
N SER A 699 16.35 -10.94 0.85
CA SER A 699 15.85 -11.79 -0.24
C SER A 699 16.57 -13.13 -0.27
N THR A 700 15.81 -14.22 -0.24
CA THR A 700 16.31 -15.59 -0.34
C THR A 700 16.34 -16.11 -1.78
N LEU A 701 15.89 -15.32 -2.76
CA LEU A 701 15.80 -15.73 -4.15
C LEU A 701 17.16 -15.66 -4.84
N ASN A 702 17.41 -16.58 -5.77
CA ASN A 702 18.58 -16.55 -6.65
C ASN A 702 18.21 -16.86 -8.11
N MET A 703 19.05 -16.42 -9.04
CA MET A 703 18.77 -16.55 -10.47
C MET A 703 18.82 -18.00 -10.98
N LYS A 704 19.66 -18.86 -10.40
CA LYS A 704 19.88 -20.23 -10.89
C LYS A 704 18.71 -21.14 -10.54
N ASP A 705 18.21 -21.03 -9.32
CA ASP A 705 17.27 -21.98 -8.75
C ASP A 705 15.83 -21.50 -8.84
N ASN A 706 15.58 -20.18 -8.74
CA ASN A 706 14.22 -19.65 -8.60
C ASN A 706 13.63 -19.01 -9.86
N VAL A 707 14.46 -18.59 -10.82
CA VAL A 707 13.97 -18.02 -12.09
C VAL A 707 13.65 -19.16 -13.06
N PRO A 708 12.38 -19.35 -13.46
CA PRO A 708 12.04 -20.38 -14.44
C PRO A 708 12.51 -19.98 -15.84
N ARG A 709 12.94 -20.98 -16.59
CA ARG A 709 13.15 -20.84 -18.03
C ARG A 709 11.82 -20.91 -18.78
N HIS A 710 11.84 -20.43 -20.01
CA HIS A 710 10.65 -20.39 -20.86
C HIS A 710 10.01 -21.78 -21.08
N ASP A 711 10.81 -22.83 -21.29
CA ASP A 711 10.33 -24.21 -21.42
C ASP A 711 9.59 -24.70 -20.17
N GLN A 712 10.02 -24.27 -18.98
CA GLN A 712 9.36 -24.60 -17.72
C GLN A 712 8.02 -23.87 -17.57
N VAL A 713 7.96 -22.58 -17.96
CA VAL A 713 6.71 -21.80 -17.97
C VAL A 713 5.71 -22.41 -18.96
N MET A 714 6.17 -22.76 -20.17
CA MET A 714 5.35 -23.46 -21.17
C MET A 714 4.85 -24.82 -20.66
N GLY A 715 5.70 -25.59 -19.98
CA GLY A 715 5.32 -26.86 -19.36
C GLY A 715 4.23 -26.69 -18.30
N PHE A 716 4.34 -25.68 -17.44
CA PHE A 716 3.32 -25.33 -16.46
C PHE A 716 1.99 -24.95 -17.14
N CYS A 717 2.02 -24.12 -18.19
CA CYS A 717 0.82 -23.73 -18.91
C CYS A 717 0.10 -24.92 -19.54
N LYS A 718 0.84 -25.83 -20.19
CA LYS A 718 0.28 -27.06 -20.78
C LYS A 718 -0.33 -27.96 -19.71
N ALA A 719 0.34 -28.10 -18.55
CA ALA A 719 -0.19 -28.87 -17.43
C ALA A 719 -1.49 -28.26 -16.86
N LEU A 720 -1.56 -26.93 -16.74
CA LEU A 720 -2.76 -26.24 -16.28
C LEU A 720 -3.94 -26.42 -17.25
N CYS A 721 -3.71 -26.27 -18.56
CA CYS A 721 -4.75 -26.52 -19.57
C CYS A 721 -5.21 -27.99 -19.56
N ALA A 722 -4.30 -28.95 -19.37
CA ALA A 722 -4.64 -30.37 -19.29
C ALA A 722 -5.43 -30.71 -18.02
N GLU A 723 -5.07 -30.14 -16.87
CA GLU A 723 -5.83 -30.29 -15.62
C GLU A 723 -7.25 -29.74 -15.79
N LEU A 724 -7.41 -28.53 -16.34
CA LEU A 724 -8.73 -27.95 -16.62
C LEU A 724 -9.55 -28.80 -17.60
N ALA A 725 -8.92 -29.35 -18.64
CA ALA A 725 -9.58 -30.28 -19.57
C ALA A 725 -10.06 -31.54 -18.85
N SER A 726 -9.24 -32.12 -17.97
CA SER A 726 -9.56 -33.35 -17.24
C SER A 726 -10.79 -33.23 -16.33
N ARG A 727 -11.08 -32.01 -15.85
CA ARG A 727 -12.27 -31.70 -15.03
C ARG A 727 -13.55 -31.58 -15.86
N HIS A 728 -13.43 -31.39 -17.18
CA HIS A 728 -14.54 -31.26 -18.11
C HIS A 728 -14.43 -32.26 -19.28
N PRO A 729 -14.54 -33.58 -19.04
CA PRO A 729 -14.35 -34.61 -20.08
C PRO A 729 -15.39 -34.60 -21.21
N HIS A 730 -16.47 -33.83 -21.06
CA HIS A 730 -17.52 -33.65 -22.07
C HIS A 730 -17.54 -32.22 -22.65
N TYR A 731 -16.53 -31.40 -22.33
CA TYR A 731 -16.40 -30.08 -22.95
C TYR A 731 -16.21 -30.24 -24.45
N ARG A 732 -16.74 -29.30 -25.23
CA ARG A 732 -16.57 -29.27 -26.69
C ARG A 732 -16.34 -27.84 -27.14
N THR A 733 -15.46 -27.68 -28.11
CA THR A 733 -15.14 -26.39 -28.75
C THR A 733 -15.42 -26.46 -30.25
N PRO A 734 -16.69 -26.41 -30.69
CA PRO A 734 -17.03 -26.61 -32.11
C PRO A 734 -16.32 -25.64 -33.07
N GLN A 735 -15.96 -24.44 -32.59
CA GLN A 735 -15.18 -23.46 -33.36
C GLN A 735 -13.75 -23.92 -33.70
N MET A 736 -13.23 -24.96 -33.03
CA MET A 736 -11.89 -25.52 -33.25
C MET A 736 -11.90 -26.85 -34.03
N ASP A 737 -13.07 -27.35 -34.45
CA ASP A 737 -13.22 -28.65 -35.15
C ASP A 737 -12.84 -28.61 -36.64
N ARG A 738 -12.33 -27.49 -37.16
CA ARG A 738 -12.05 -27.34 -38.60
C ARG A 738 -10.79 -28.09 -39.00
N ASP A 739 -10.94 -29.07 -39.89
CA ASP A 739 -9.88 -29.94 -40.44
C ASP A 739 -9.32 -29.44 -41.79
N GLU A 740 -9.07 -28.13 -41.95
CA GLU A 740 -8.53 -27.46 -43.16
C GLU A 740 -9.55 -27.04 -44.24
N GLU A 741 -9.58 -25.72 -44.50
CA GLU A 741 -9.81 -25.06 -45.81
C GLU A 741 -9.76 -23.53 -45.56
N GLY A 742 -8.62 -23.06 -45.05
CA GLY A 742 -8.36 -21.65 -44.81
C GLY A 742 -6.93 -21.31 -45.19
N GLY A 743 -6.68 -20.09 -45.69
CA GLY A 743 -5.34 -19.65 -46.11
C GLY A 743 -4.30 -19.68 -44.99
N ASP A 744 -3.05 -19.35 -45.31
CA ASP A 744 -1.85 -19.45 -44.45
C ASP A 744 -1.99 -18.85 -43.03
N ASP A 745 -3.01 -18.00 -42.78
CA ASP A 745 -3.27 -17.32 -41.50
C ASP A 745 -4.25 -18.05 -40.56
N VAL A 746 -4.78 -19.22 -40.93
CA VAL A 746 -5.72 -19.99 -40.08
C VAL A 746 -4.97 -20.93 -39.14
N ILE A 747 -5.30 -20.84 -37.85
CA ILE A 747 -4.66 -21.64 -36.80
C ILE A 747 -5.39 -22.97 -36.66
N VAL A 748 -4.67 -24.08 -36.84
CA VAL A 748 -5.19 -25.41 -36.61
C VAL A 748 -4.80 -25.87 -35.20
N ILE A 749 -5.79 -26.08 -34.35
CA ILE A 749 -5.58 -26.64 -33.00
C ILE A 749 -5.49 -28.18 -33.12
N PRO A 750 -4.44 -28.83 -32.56
CA PRO A 750 -4.30 -30.28 -32.58
C PRO A 750 -5.53 -30.98 -31.99
N ALA A 751 -5.92 -32.12 -32.54
CA ALA A 751 -7.17 -32.81 -32.17
C ALA A 751 -7.26 -33.14 -30.67
N GLU A 752 -6.13 -33.52 -30.06
CA GLU A 752 -6.00 -33.81 -28.63
C GLU A 752 -6.11 -32.56 -27.73
N GLU A 753 -6.04 -31.37 -28.32
CA GLU A 753 -6.05 -30.08 -27.64
C GLU A 753 -7.33 -29.27 -27.84
N ARG A 754 -8.25 -29.68 -28.73
CA ARG A 754 -9.47 -28.95 -29.08
C ARG A 754 -10.43 -28.85 -27.89
N ASP A 755 -10.81 -29.99 -27.32
CA ASP A 755 -11.93 -30.07 -26.37
C ASP A 755 -11.59 -29.66 -24.92
N ARG A 756 -11.21 -28.40 -24.72
CA ARG A 756 -10.95 -27.83 -23.39
C ARG A 756 -11.36 -26.35 -23.33
N PRO A 757 -11.66 -25.82 -22.13
CA PRO A 757 -12.09 -24.42 -22.01
C PRO A 757 -10.94 -23.42 -22.22
N TYR A 758 -9.70 -23.79 -21.90
CA TYR A 758 -8.55 -22.89 -21.91
C TYR A 758 -7.39 -23.45 -22.74
N HIS A 759 -6.77 -22.59 -23.55
CA HIS A 759 -5.70 -22.96 -24.48
C HIS A 759 -4.55 -21.97 -24.43
N VAL A 760 -3.34 -22.44 -24.73
CA VAL A 760 -2.19 -21.56 -24.93
C VAL A 760 -2.38 -20.82 -26.26
N ALA A 761 -2.57 -19.50 -26.18
CA ALA A 761 -2.87 -18.66 -27.34
C ALA A 761 -1.60 -17.95 -27.87
N CYS A 762 -0.77 -17.43 -26.98
CA CYS A 762 0.41 -16.65 -27.32
C CYS A 762 1.60 -17.02 -26.44
N GLU A 763 2.81 -16.80 -26.93
CA GLU A 763 4.04 -16.84 -26.14
C GLU A 763 4.88 -15.59 -26.42
N HIS A 764 5.73 -15.21 -25.47
CA HIS A 764 6.77 -14.21 -25.68
C HIS A 764 8.04 -14.68 -24.99
N GLU A 765 8.84 -15.47 -25.72
CA GLU A 765 10.03 -16.15 -25.18
C GLU A 765 11.00 -15.16 -24.55
N HIS A 766 11.15 -13.97 -25.16
CA HIS A 766 12.09 -12.95 -24.70
C HIS A 766 11.75 -12.37 -23.31
N SER A 767 10.47 -12.38 -22.90
CA SER A 767 10.08 -11.98 -21.53
C SER A 767 9.76 -13.16 -20.61
N CYS A 768 9.93 -14.41 -21.07
CA CYS A 768 9.50 -15.60 -20.34
C CYS A 768 8.01 -15.53 -19.93
N CYS A 769 7.14 -15.14 -20.88
CA CYS A 769 5.70 -15.00 -20.67
C CYS A 769 4.92 -15.89 -21.63
N VAL A 770 3.83 -16.48 -21.14
CA VAL A 770 2.89 -17.28 -21.92
C VAL A 770 1.47 -16.82 -21.60
N LEU A 771 0.62 -16.75 -22.63
CA LEU A 771 -0.79 -16.39 -22.50
C LEU A 771 -1.65 -17.62 -22.73
N ILE A 772 -2.47 -17.97 -21.74
CA ILE A 772 -3.59 -18.88 -21.90
C ILE A 772 -4.85 -18.03 -22.09
N ALA A 773 -5.71 -18.39 -23.04
CA ALA A 773 -6.96 -17.73 -23.33
C ALA A 773 -8.14 -18.70 -23.19
N LEU A 774 -9.29 -18.17 -22.78
CA LEU A 774 -10.56 -18.88 -22.84
C LEU A 774 -11.00 -19.08 -24.30
N ASP A 775 -11.57 -20.24 -24.60
CA ASP A 775 -11.97 -20.68 -25.94
C ASP A 775 -12.83 -19.67 -26.72
N LYS A 776 -13.67 -18.88 -26.05
CA LYS A 776 -14.52 -17.84 -26.66
C LYS A 776 -13.75 -16.77 -27.44
N PHE A 777 -12.44 -16.62 -27.19
CA PHE A 777 -11.57 -15.73 -27.96
C PHE A 777 -10.99 -16.40 -29.22
N PHE A 778 -11.36 -17.64 -29.51
CA PHE A 778 -11.05 -18.31 -30.75
C PHE A 778 -12.30 -18.40 -31.62
N PHE A 779 -12.34 -17.62 -32.68
CA PHE A 779 -13.41 -17.67 -33.68
C PHE A 779 -12.83 -17.32 -35.05
N GLU A 780 -13.54 -17.71 -36.11
CA GLU A 780 -13.06 -17.55 -37.49
C GLU A 780 -11.66 -18.16 -37.73
N GLY A 781 -11.33 -19.23 -37.00
CA GLY A 781 -10.04 -19.93 -37.11
C GLY A 781 -8.84 -19.14 -36.59
N ARG A 782 -9.06 -18.09 -35.79
CA ARG A 782 -8.00 -17.21 -35.29
C ARG A 782 -8.22 -16.87 -33.81
N TRP A 783 -7.13 -16.53 -33.13
CA TRP A 783 -7.19 -15.92 -31.81
C TRP A 783 -7.56 -14.44 -31.92
N HIS A 784 -8.38 -13.96 -31.00
CA HIS A 784 -8.78 -12.55 -30.87
C HIS A 784 -8.35 -11.99 -29.50
N THR A 785 -7.05 -12.10 -29.20
CA THR A 785 -6.49 -11.62 -27.93
C THR A 785 -6.15 -10.13 -27.96
N TRP A 786 -6.02 -9.52 -29.13
CA TRP A 786 -5.75 -8.09 -29.26
C TRP A 786 -6.95 -7.23 -28.86
N ILE A 787 -6.70 -5.96 -28.58
CA ILE A 787 -7.71 -5.02 -28.08
C ILE A 787 -7.98 -3.97 -29.15
N ASP A 788 -9.24 -3.80 -29.53
CA ASP A 788 -9.70 -2.64 -30.28
C ASP A 788 -9.98 -1.49 -29.30
N TYR A 789 -8.98 -0.63 -29.13
CA TYR A 789 -9.06 0.48 -28.18
C TYR A 789 -10.11 1.53 -28.56
N GLU A 790 -10.27 1.82 -29.85
CA GLU A 790 -11.25 2.80 -30.31
C GLU A 790 -12.66 2.28 -30.06
N ARG A 791 -12.89 0.99 -30.34
CA ARG A 791 -14.16 0.33 -30.01
C ARG A 791 -14.45 0.33 -28.52
N PHE A 792 -13.44 0.14 -27.66
CA PHE A 792 -13.63 0.27 -26.22
C PHE A 792 -14.08 1.68 -25.82
N TYR A 793 -13.47 2.73 -26.37
CA TYR A 793 -13.87 4.11 -26.07
C TYR A 793 -15.31 4.39 -26.53
N ASP A 794 -15.68 3.98 -27.73
CA ASP A 794 -17.06 4.09 -28.23
C ASP A 794 -18.07 3.43 -27.26
N LEU A 795 -17.74 2.25 -26.73
CA LEU A 795 -18.61 1.51 -25.81
C LEU A 795 -18.76 2.24 -24.47
N VAL A 796 -17.66 2.74 -23.89
CA VAL A 796 -17.70 3.48 -22.61
C VAL A 796 -18.41 4.83 -22.78
N GLU A 797 -18.16 5.56 -23.86
CA GLU A 797 -18.78 6.85 -24.15
C GLU A 797 -20.27 6.73 -24.48
N SER A 798 -20.70 5.60 -25.06
CA SER A 798 -22.12 5.32 -25.29
C SER A 798 -22.95 5.19 -24.01
N GLY A 799 -22.31 5.04 -22.84
CA GLY A 799 -22.98 4.79 -21.56
C GLY A 799 -23.54 3.37 -21.41
N ARG A 800 -23.26 2.47 -22.36
CA ARG A 800 -23.62 1.05 -22.25
C ARG A 800 -22.89 0.40 -21.09
N THR A 801 -23.62 -0.41 -20.33
CA THR A 801 -23.08 -1.21 -19.20
C THR A 801 -23.13 -2.71 -19.46
N ASP A 802 -23.64 -3.09 -20.64
CA ASP A 802 -23.90 -4.47 -21.02
C ASP A 802 -22.83 -5.08 -21.94
N PHE A 803 -21.85 -4.29 -22.37
CA PHE A 803 -20.76 -4.78 -23.20
C PHE A 803 -19.83 -5.73 -22.44
N THR A 804 -19.17 -6.59 -23.20
CA THR A 804 -18.31 -7.68 -22.74
C THR A 804 -16.91 -7.57 -23.34
N SER A 805 -15.99 -8.39 -22.86
CA SER A 805 -14.62 -8.50 -23.39
C SER A 805 -14.54 -8.79 -24.90
N LEU A 806 -15.58 -9.40 -25.49
CA LEU A 806 -15.63 -9.74 -26.91
C LEU A 806 -16.01 -8.55 -27.81
N ASP A 807 -16.73 -7.55 -27.28
CA ASP A 807 -17.24 -6.41 -28.08
C ASP A 807 -16.12 -5.49 -28.61
N TYR A 808 -14.91 -5.62 -28.05
CA TYR A 808 -13.70 -4.88 -28.41
C TYR A 808 -12.48 -5.80 -28.56
N ALA A 809 -12.72 -7.08 -28.89
CA ALA A 809 -11.66 -8.03 -29.21
C ALA A 809 -11.20 -7.87 -30.66
N ALA A 810 -9.90 -7.87 -30.89
CA ALA A 810 -9.28 -7.76 -32.21
C ALA A 810 -8.41 -9.00 -32.49
N VAL A 811 -8.22 -9.29 -33.78
CA VAL A 811 -7.44 -10.44 -34.26
C VAL A 811 -6.00 -10.37 -33.75
N THR A 812 -5.51 -11.48 -33.21
CA THR A 812 -4.10 -11.69 -32.87
C THR A 812 -3.30 -11.98 -34.13
N PRO A 813 -2.20 -11.24 -34.41
CA PRO A 813 -1.35 -11.53 -35.55
C PRO A 813 -0.70 -12.91 -35.47
N ALA A 814 -0.47 -13.56 -36.61
CA ALA A 814 0.13 -14.89 -36.68
C ALA A 814 1.48 -14.99 -35.93
N TRP A 815 2.35 -13.98 -36.06
CA TRP A 815 3.65 -13.93 -35.37
C TRP A 815 3.54 -13.91 -33.84
N ALA A 816 2.40 -13.47 -33.29
CA ALA A 816 2.16 -13.37 -31.86
C ALA A 816 1.58 -14.66 -31.26
N THR A 817 1.15 -15.60 -32.10
CA THR A 817 0.54 -16.86 -31.65
C THR A 817 1.59 -17.84 -31.14
N CYS A 818 1.15 -18.80 -30.31
CA CYS A 818 2.04 -19.84 -29.79
C CYS A 818 2.61 -20.70 -30.93
N ASN A 819 3.89 -21.08 -30.83
CA ASN A 819 4.65 -21.85 -31.82
C ASN A 819 4.91 -21.11 -33.15
N SER A 820 4.73 -19.79 -33.19
CA SER A 820 5.20 -18.99 -34.32
C SER A 820 6.73 -19.03 -34.42
N ASN A 821 7.28 -18.82 -35.61
CA ASN A 821 8.74 -18.77 -35.81
C ASN A 821 9.38 -17.62 -35.02
N GLU A 822 8.62 -16.53 -34.85
CA GLU A 822 8.99 -15.34 -34.13
C GLU A 822 8.98 -15.52 -32.61
N LYS A 823 8.32 -16.57 -32.10
CA LYS A 823 8.13 -16.85 -30.66
C LYS A 823 7.60 -15.61 -29.91
N GLY A 824 6.69 -14.91 -30.57
CA GLY A 824 6.06 -13.69 -30.09
C GLY A 824 6.87 -12.40 -30.25
N PHE A 825 8.09 -12.44 -30.79
CA PHE A 825 8.87 -11.22 -31.00
C PHE A 825 8.44 -10.54 -32.30
N ASP A 826 7.94 -9.32 -32.22
CA ASP A 826 7.43 -8.59 -33.39
C ASP A 826 8.48 -8.52 -34.53
N PRO A 827 8.18 -9.09 -35.72
CA PRO A 827 9.12 -9.10 -36.84
C PRO A 827 9.48 -7.72 -37.40
N GLU A 828 8.70 -6.67 -37.10
CA GLU A 828 9.08 -5.29 -37.44
C GLU A 828 10.14 -4.69 -36.49
N GLN A 829 10.49 -5.41 -35.42
CA GLN A 829 11.40 -4.96 -34.37
C GLN A 829 12.72 -5.73 -34.45
N THR A 830 13.79 -5.14 -33.90
CA THR A 830 15.12 -5.77 -33.92
C THR A 830 15.41 -6.47 -32.59
N ARG A 831 15.60 -7.80 -32.63
CA ARG A 831 16.03 -8.55 -31.44
C ARG A 831 17.51 -8.31 -31.21
N VAL A 832 17.84 -7.75 -30.05
CA VAL A 832 19.24 -7.54 -29.62
C VAL A 832 19.61 -8.61 -28.59
N VAL A 833 20.60 -9.44 -28.92
CA VAL A 833 21.11 -10.48 -28.03
C VAL A 833 22.52 -10.10 -27.60
N ARG A 834 22.81 -10.11 -26.30
CA ARG A 834 24.19 -9.91 -25.81
C ARG A 834 24.89 -11.28 -25.81
N LYS A 835 25.94 -11.42 -26.62
CA LYS A 835 26.83 -12.60 -26.60
C LYS A 835 28.21 -12.15 -26.17
N ASN A 836 28.74 -12.70 -25.08
CA ASN A 836 30.04 -12.34 -24.49
C ASN A 836 30.21 -10.82 -24.24
N GLY A 837 29.17 -10.15 -23.72
CA GLY A 837 29.19 -8.71 -23.46
C GLY A 837 29.02 -7.81 -24.70
N ARG A 838 29.03 -8.36 -25.93
CA ARG A 838 28.80 -7.57 -27.15
C ARG A 838 27.36 -7.69 -27.65
N PRO A 839 26.68 -6.56 -27.94
CA PRO A 839 25.36 -6.60 -28.56
C PRO A 839 25.48 -7.15 -29.98
N THR A 840 24.83 -8.28 -30.22
CA THR A 840 24.68 -8.92 -31.53
C THR A 840 23.25 -8.70 -31.99
N ILE A 841 23.09 -8.16 -33.20
CA ILE A 841 21.77 -8.04 -33.85
C ILE A 841 21.42 -9.41 -34.42
N VAL A 842 20.28 -9.96 -34.03
CA VAL A 842 19.73 -11.17 -34.63
C VAL A 842 18.50 -10.74 -35.41
N THR A 843 18.62 -10.68 -36.74
CA THR A 843 17.47 -10.50 -37.64
C THR A 843 16.73 -11.82 -37.76
N ALA A 844 15.41 -11.80 -37.88
CA ALA A 844 14.55 -12.99 -37.97
C ALA A 844 14.77 -13.86 -39.23
N SER A 845 15.84 -13.60 -40.00
CA SER A 845 16.32 -14.43 -41.09
C SER A 845 17.72 -14.95 -40.76
N CYS A 846 17.78 -16.22 -40.35
CA CYS A 846 18.97 -17.04 -39.99
C CYS A 846 19.53 -16.91 -38.57
#